data_AF-A0A269TJ41-F1
#
_entry.id   AF-A0A269TJ41-F1
#
_cell.length_a   1.000
_cell.length_b   1.000
_cell.length_c   1.000
_cell.angle_alpha   90.00
_cell.angle_beta   90.00
_cell.angle_gamma   90.00
#
_symmetry.space_group_name_H-M   'P 1'
#
loop_
_entity.id
_entity.type
_entity.pdbx_description
1 polymer ?
#
loop_
_entity_poly.entity_id
_entity_poly.type
_entity_poly.pdbx_seq_one_letter_code
_entity_poly.pdbx_strand_id
1 'polypeptide(L)'
;MKRKFLITTMLSLGSAIAVVAAIACSPIDKPLIKDTVEITLDKIATTLNNFELIIKEKDLPSVIKTKVEAITSDFETKLVELVSNGQTFSEFLGEAQITSVKVSNQSSASLSLELGLLYTEEGVSSTSKTIIKIVGLGTRISTLIQEQLAIEMAKFADRDLKDTSKEKELLPSKTTINNLETWNSNTTGEVVKIDNSITVTFTKVSSDTAKGVTIFKVTLTKQSETLSKDIKVSGFKTKLLNADEKDVETTFNNFTLKVANFDRGAEKLTVESFIKITTGNELGTIYEYQFEKNPDWLLSMSNSNSRASAFKPTVLDTKTFAKADYFNNEIKNHLQERLKEKDQIKLEQGVSAKVRIVTADDIKGEVVVALTFIKGDAKSDEKFLTIKNFLDQKELGSFAFAIYGKLVDTWNRQDKNLKPGFTDEAGALRYIELMQKIFDEQKFYPNDVRLLLAVDTANGGIDYEKQEINLIATHILNNVILATNKVVLQGFNTSLSDDAKLVLEAYNNFNIKELQARNPVVSDTVNEAAGGLWIPSRQHFNSLEELNKKLSQDHKIMTWHNKNKGVILDVKTIGFNGVNGTVTLQFNFKKGEIISEPITVTVKGFFIDAQVIDIAKNAFKKMLETKDQSGVKAIDKKIQEFVVYIALPQTSETPRNVQTQLNIFGSYVANLINFGSFADGIPGLSWLGNTALARIKHLDFEGNAKFVVMYNGLESEEISIKLPKPQFKGAVVQPVRVV
;
A
#
# COMPACT_ATOMS: atom_id res chain seq x y z
N MET A 1 41.95 -25.20 -24.96
CA MET A 1 42.76 -26.01 -24.02
C MET A 1 44.13 -25.39 -23.85
N LYS A 2 44.49 -25.05 -22.61
CA LYS A 2 45.85 -25.17 -22.04
C LYS A 2 47.03 -24.67 -22.90
N ARG A 3 47.26 -23.35 -22.96
CA ARG A 3 48.59 -22.68 -23.07
C ARG A 3 48.43 -21.15 -23.29
N LYS A 4 48.09 -20.42 -22.23
CA LYS A 4 48.54 -19.02 -22.02
C LYS A 4 49.02 -18.85 -20.56
N PHE A 5 49.53 -19.94 -20.00
CA PHE A 5 50.28 -20.03 -18.76
C PHE A 5 51.71 -20.41 -19.20
N LEU A 6 52.71 -19.66 -18.74
CA LEU A 6 54.12 -19.62 -19.17
C LEU A 6 54.41 -18.81 -20.46
N ILE A 7 54.79 -17.54 -20.30
CA ILE A 7 56.14 -16.99 -20.55
C ILE A 7 56.04 -15.47 -20.26
N THR A 8 56.27 -15.11 -19.01
CA THR A 8 56.95 -13.88 -18.57
C THR A 8 57.49 -14.11 -17.16
N THR A 9 58.03 -15.31 -16.95
CA THR A 9 59.05 -15.56 -15.93
C THR A 9 60.40 -15.47 -16.61
N MET A 10 61.25 -14.65 -15.99
CA MET A 10 62.70 -14.55 -16.14
C MET A 10 63.25 -13.53 -17.14
N LEU A 11 64.09 -12.67 -16.54
CA LEU A 11 64.99 -11.67 -17.09
C LEU A 11 64.27 -10.40 -17.57
N SER A 12 64.47 -9.23 -16.99
CA SER A 12 65.44 -8.75 -15.99
C SER A 12 65.09 -7.26 -15.88
N LEU A 13 64.63 -6.74 -14.75
CA LEU A 13 65.47 -6.08 -13.73
C LEU A 13 66.37 -4.92 -14.23
N GLY A 14 66.31 -4.53 -15.50
CA GLY A 14 67.24 -3.57 -16.13
C GLY A 14 66.64 -2.26 -16.62
N SER A 15 65.32 -2.10 -16.67
CA SER A 15 64.68 -0.89 -17.26
C SER A 15 63.91 -0.01 -16.28
N ALA A 16 63.77 -0.41 -15.00
CA ALA A 16 63.27 0.47 -13.93
C ALA A 16 64.39 1.19 -13.15
N ILE A 17 65.66 0.79 -13.35
CA ILE A 17 66.82 1.36 -12.63
C ILE A 17 67.09 2.82 -13.05
N ALA A 18 66.63 3.28 -14.22
CA ALA A 18 66.76 4.68 -14.62
C ALA A 18 65.75 5.63 -13.95
N VAL A 19 64.65 5.13 -13.39
CA VAL A 19 63.63 5.97 -12.72
C VAL A 19 63.77 5.90 -11.19
N VAL A 20 64.32 4.82 -10.64
CA VAL A 20 64.63 4.72 -9.19
C VAL A 20 65.92 5.47 -8.82
N ALA A 21 66.87 5.63 -9.73
CA ALA A 21 68.09 6.42 -9.48
C ALA A 21 67.84 7.94 -9.36
N ALA A 22 66.70 8.45 -9.83
CA ALA A 22 66.30 9.85 -9.66
C ALA A 22 65.47 10.11 -8.39
N ILE A 23 65.02 9.06 -7.68
CA ILE A 23 64.36 9.15 -6.37
C ILE A 23 65.34 8.73 -5.24
N ALA A 24 66.51 8.20 -5.59
CA ALA A 24 67.60 7.90 -4.65
C ALA A 24 68.32 9.14 -4.07
N CYS A 25 67.73 10.34 -4.15
CA CYS A 25 68.20 11.57 -3.51
C CYS A 25 67.05 12.41 -2.91
N SER A 26 66.06 11.75 -2.31
CA SER A 26 65.16 12.37 -1.31
C SER A 26 65.36 11.61 0.00
N PRO A 27 65.46 12.27 1.17
CA PRO A 27 65.42 11.55 2.44
C PRO A 27 64.08 10.82 2.50
N ILE A 28 64.11 9.49 2.52
CA ILE A 28 62.94 8.70 2.90
C ILE A 28 62.92 8.77 4.41
N ASP A 29 62.11 9.71 4.93
CA ASP A 29 61.76 9.79 6.34
C ASP A 29 61.19 8.43 6.76
N LYS A 30 61.98 7.60 7.45
CA LYS A 30 61.42 6.54 8.29
C LYS A 30 60.53 7.27 9.30
N PRO A 31 59.27 6.84 9.52
CA PRO A 31 58.43 7.43 10.54
C PRO A 31 59.19 7.45 11.87
N LEU A 32 59.03 8.52 12.64
CA LEU A 32 59.68 8.65 13.94
C LEU A 32 59.25 7.44 14.78
N ILE A 33 60.20 6.82 15.50
CA ILE A 33 59.95 5.65 16.37
C ILE A 33 58.76 5.91 17.31
N LYS A 34 58.62 7.16 17.78
CA LYS A 34 57.48 7.63 18.57
C LYS A 34 56.12 7.40 17.89
N ASP A 35 55.98 7.74 16.62
CA ASP A 35 54.73 7.56 15.86
C ASP A 35 54.41 6.07 15.71
N THR A 36 55.43 5.23 15.58
CA THR A 36 55.28 3.77 15.49
C THR A 36 54.79 3.15 16.80
N VAL A 37 55.34 3.58 17.94
CA VAL A 37 54.94 3.14 19.29
C VAL A 37 53.48 3.56 19.59
N GLU A 38 53.10 4.80 19.25
CA GLU A 38 51.72 5.29 19.42
C GLU A 38 50.73 4.51 18.55
N ILE A 39 51.03 4.31 17.25
CA ILE A 39 50.17 3.55 16.33
C ILE A 39 50.00 2.10 16.78
N THR A 40 51.07 1.46 17.26
CA THR A 40 51.01 0.06 17.75
C THR A 40 50.15 -0.05 19.00
N LEU A 41 50.35 0.85 19.98
CA LEU A 41 49.54 0.87 21.20
C LEU A 41 48.06 1.16 20.93
N ASP A 42 47.76 2.06 20.00
CA ASP A 42 46.38 2.35 19.60
C ASP A 42 45.70 1.17 18.91
N LYS A 43 46.44 0.39 18.10
CA LYS A 43 45.94 -0.87 17.54
C LYS A 43 45.62 -1.88 18.62
N ILE A 44 46.51 -2.06 19.60
CA ILE A 44 46.29 -2.96 20.74
C ILE A 44 45.06 -2.50 21.55
N ALA A 45 44.98 -1.21 21.89
CA ALA A 45 43.86 -0.64 22.63
C ALA A 45 42.52 -0.83 21.87
N THR A 46 42.53 -0.67 20.55
CA THR A 46 41.37 -0.88 19.68
C THR A 46 40.96 -2.35 19.62
N THR A 47 41.91 -3.27 19.48
CA THR A 47 41.64 -4.72 19.47
C THR A 47 41.09 -5.21 20.81
N LEU A 48 41.58 -4.66 21.92
CA LEU A 48 41.08 -4.99 23.25
C LEU A 48 39.76 -4.30 23.59
N ASN A 49 39.34 -3.26 22.85
CA ASN A 49 38.13 -2.52 23.20
C ASN A 49 36.87 -3.40 23.07
N ASN A 50 36.12 -3.51 24.16
CA ASN A 50 35.01 -4.42 24.40
C ASN A 50 35.34 -5.91 24.22
N PHE A 51 36.62 -6.30 24.32
CA PHE A 51 36.99 -7.71 24.31
C PHE A 51 36.32 -8.44 25.49
N GLU A 52 35.75 -9.61 25.22
CA GLU A 52 34.96 -10.36 26.18
C GLU A 52 35.77 -11.50 26.82
N LEU A 53 35.90 -11.44 28.14
CA LEU A 53 36.44 -12.50 28.98
C LEU A 53 35.30 -13.23 29.68
N ILE A 54 35.35 -14.55 29.74
CA ILE A 54 34.30 -15.35 30.38
C ILE A 54 34.76 -15.73 31.80
N ILE A 55 34.00 -15.36 32.82
CA ILE A 55 34.35 -15.68 34.21
C ILE A 55 34.38 -17.21 34.44
N LYS A 56 35.39 -17.72 35.16
CA LYS A 56 35.45 -19.14 35.57
C LYS A 56 34.52 -19.45 36.74
N GLU A 57 34.40 -18.51 37.66
CA GLU A 57 33.70 -18.68 38.92
C GLU A 57 32.20 -18.37 38.80
N LYS A 58 31.38 -19.12 39.54
CA LYS A 58 29.91 -18.99 39.55
C LYS A 58 29.38 -18.11 40.69
N ASP A 59 30.23 -17.27 41.29
CA ASP A 59 29.86 -16.44 42.44
C ASP A 59 28.91 -15.29 42.05
N LEU A 60 28.36 -14.61 43.07
CA LEU A 60 27.50 -13.45 42.87
C LEU A 60 28.27 -12.29 42.20
N PRO A 61 27.61 -11.47 41.35
CA PRO A 61 28.27 -10.34 40.68
C PRO A 61 29.03 -9.40 41.64
N SER A 62 28.53 -9.17 42.84
CA SER A 62 29.17 -8.34 43.86
C SER A 62 30.50 -8.92 44.36
N VAL A 63 30.60 -10.25 44.49
CA VAL A 63 31.83 -10.93 44.93
C VAL A 63 32.90 -10.86 43.84
N ILE A 64 32.52 -11.08 42.58
CA ILE A 64 33.44 -10.98 41.44
C ILE A 64 33.98 -9.55 41.30
N LYS A 65 33.12 -8.53 41.46
CA LYS A 65 33.56 -7.13 41.48
C LYS A 65 34.64 -6.88 42.54
N THR A 66 34.41 -7.32 43.78
CA THR A 66 35.39 -7.16 44.87
C THR A 66 36.71 -7.86 44.56
N LYS A 67 36.68 -9.06 43.95
CA LYS A 67 37.89 -9.78 43.52
C LYS A 67 38.68 -9.00 42.48
N VAL A 68 38.02 -8.38 41.51
CA VAL A 68 38.68 -7.55 40.49
C VAL A 68 39.22 -6.25 41.06
N GLU A 69 38.48 -5.58 41.93
CA GLU A 69 38.93 -4.33 42.59
C GLU A 69 40.09 -4.57 43.56
N ALA A 70 40.29 -5.80 44.05
CA ALA A 70 41.42 -6.19 44.87
C ALA A 70 42.73 -6.43 44.09
N ILE A 71 42.69 -6.43 42.75
CA ILE A 71 43.88 -6.57 41.90
C ILE A 71 44.67 -5.26 41.95
N THR A 72 45.78 -5.24 42.68
CA THR A 72 46.64 -4.04 42.86
C THR A 72 48.01 -4.12 42.19
N SER A 73 48.40 -5.30 41.69
CA SER A 73 49.63 -5.60 40.94
C SER A 73 49.41 -6.83 40.06
N ASP A 74 50.31 -7.10 39.10
CA ASP A 74 50.26 -8.31 38.25
C ASP A 74 48.92 -8.45 37.53
N PHE A 75 48.45 -7.32 37.00
CA PHE A 75 47.09 -7.15 36.50
C PHE A 75 46.70 -8.18 35.44
N GLU A 76 47.60 -8.47 34.50
CA GLU A 76 47.35 -9.46 33.45
C GLU A 76 47.14 -10.85 34.03
N THR A 77 48.10 -11.37 34.80
CA THR A 77 48.05 -12.72 35.37
C THR A 77 46.81 -12.92 36.23
N LYS A 78 46.50 -11.97 37.12
CA LYS A 78 45.34 -12.07 38.01
C LYS A 78 44.01 -11.97 37.25
N LEU A 79 43.93 -11.18 36.18
CA LEU A 79 42.73 -11.15 35.33
C LEU A 79 42.55 -12.46 34.56
N VAL A 80 43.64 -13.01 34.00
CA VAL A 80 43.63 -14.30 33.27
C VAL A 80 43.27 -15.48 34.19
N GLU A 81 43.66 -15.43 35.46
CA GLU A 81 43.28 -16.44 36.45
C GLU A 81 41.76 -16.49 36.69
N LEU A 82 41.08 -15.35 36.67
CA LEU A 82 39.63 -15.25 36.91
C LEU A 82 38.78 -15.74 35.73
N VAL A 83 39.35 -15.87 34.52
CA VAL A 83 38.58 -16.03 33.27
C VAL A 83 39.02 -17.26 32.45
N SER A 84 38.10 -17.90 31.74
CA SER A 84 38.33 -19.18 31.04
C SER A 84 39.05 -19.03 29.69
N ASN A 85 38.97 -17.85 29.07
CA ASN A 85 39.55 -17.56 27.74
C ASN A 85 40.72 -16.55 27.79
N GLY A 86 41.47 -16.53 28.90
CA GLY A 86 42.55 -15.54 29.10
C GLY A 86 43.75 -15.66 28.16
N GLN A 87 43.94 -16.79 27.46
CA GLN A 87 45.07 -16.97 26.54
C GLN A 87 44.99 -16.03 25.31
N THR A 88 43.81 -15.92 24.69
CA THR A 88 43.59 -15.01 23.55
C THR A 88 43.72 -13.54 23.95
N PHE A 89 43.37 -13.23 25.20
CA PHE A 89 43.56 -11.89 25.76
C PHE A 89 45.04 -11.52 25.86
N SER A 90 45.88 -12.41 26.38
CA SER A 90 47.34 -12.22 26.41
C SER A 90 47.93 -12.11 25.00
N GLU A 91 47.45 -12.91 24.03
CA GLU A 91 47.90 -12.81 22.64
C GLU A 91 47.60 -11.44 22.00
N PHE A 92 46.42 -10.86 22.27
CA PHE A 92 46.05 -9.53 21.75
C PHE A 92 46.68 -8.37 22.52
N LEU A 93 47.01 -8.57 23.79
CA LEU A 93 47.77 -7.63 24.58
C LEU A 93 49.24 -7.54 24.08
N GLY A 94 49.80 -8.67 23.64
CA GLY A 94 51.16 -8.73 23.10
C GLY A 94 52.20 -8.34 24.15
N GLU A 95 53.11 -7.43 23.81
CA GLU A 95 54.14 -6.91 24.72
C GLU A 95 53.69 -5.67 25.52
N ALA A 96 52.44 -5.21 25.34
CA ALA A 96 51.92 -4.09 26.11
C ALA A 96 51.65 -4.50 27.57
N GLN A 97 52.04 -3.64 28.51
CA GLN A 97 51.83 -3.86 29.94
C GLN A 97 50.51 -3.23 30.40
N ILE A 98 49.77 -3.92 31.26
CA ILE A 98 48.61 -3.33 31.95
C ILE A 98 49.10 -2.60 33.19
N THR A 99 48.89 -1.28 33.24
CA THR A 99 49.34 -0.41 34.35
C THR A 99 48.28 -0.16 35.41
N SER A 100 47.00 -0.36 35.08
CA SER A 100 45.89 -0.19 36.01
C SER A 100 44.64 -0.94 35.56
N VAL A 101 43.83 -1.40 36.50
CA VAL A 101 42.51 -2.00 36.25
C VAL A 101 41.48 -1.28 37.12
N LYS A 102 40.38 -0.82 36.52
CA LYS A 102 39.27 -0.20 37.24
C LYS A 102 37.94 -0.71 36.73
N VAL A 103 37.05 -1.10 37.64
CA VAL A 103 35.66 -1.42 37.26
C VAL A 103 34.98 -0.13 36.79
N SER A 104 34.58 -0.09 35.53
CA SER A 104 33.92 1.06 34.91
C SER A 104 32.40 0.94 34.93
N ASN A 105 31.87 -0.28 34.82
CA ASN A 105 30.43 -0.54 34.87
C ASN A 105 30.12 -1.97 35.33
N GLN A 106 28.94 -2.20 35.91
CA GLN A 106 28.48 -3.52 36.34
C GLN A 106 27.01 -3.74 35.96
N SER A 107 26.70 -4.94 35.47
CA SER A 107 25.34 -5.45 35.29
C SER A 107 25.16 -6.79 36.02
N SER A 108 23.96 -7.37 35.95
CA SER A 108 23.67 -8.70 36.48
C SER A 108 24.42 -9.82 35.76
N ALA A 109 24.85 -9.61 34.50
CA ALA A 109 25.47 -10.62 33.65
C ALA A 109 26.93 -10.31 33.28
N SER A 110 27.41 -9.08 33.53
CA SER A 110 28.74 -8.64 33.10
C SER A 110 29.36 -7.54 33.97
N LEU A 111 30.68 -7.40 33.88
CA LEU A 111 31.51 -6.38 34.55
C LEU A 111 32.44 -5.76 33.50
N SER A 112 32.36 -4.44 33.28
CA SER A 112 33.28 -3.73 32.37
C SER A 112 34.48 -3.20 33.15
N LEU A 113 35.68 -3.36 32.59
CA LEU A 113 36.94 -2.96 33.19
C LEU A 113 37.65 -1.96 32.28
N GLU A 114 37.99 -0.79 32.79
CA GLU A 114 38.94 0.13 32.17
C GLU A 114 40.36 -0.34 32.50
N LEU A 115 41.16 -0.60 31.45
CA LEU A 115 42.56 -0.96 31.53
C LEU A 115 43.42 0.23 31.12
N GLY A 116 44.45 0.54 31.91
CA GLY A 116 45.56 1.40 31.47
C GLY A 116 46.62 0.54 30.82
N LEU A 117 47.12 0.96 29.65
CA LEU A 117 48.10 0.24 28.85
C LEU A 117 49.38 1.07 28.67
N LEU A 118 50.54 0.42 28.69
CA LEU A 118 51.86 0.99 28.40
C LEU A 118 52.57 0.10 27.38
N TYR A 119 53.06 0.68 26.29
CA TYR A 119 53.89 -0.03 25.32
C TYR A 119 55.23 0.70 25.14
N THR A 120 56.33 -0.06 25.07
CA THR A 120 57.68 0.49 24.94
C THR A 120 58.44 -0.26 23.86
N GLU A 121 59.01 0.48 22.91
CA GLU A 121 59.85 -0.06 21.84
C GLU A 121 61.09 0.82 21.69
N GLU A 122 62.28 0.21 21.61
CA GLU A 122 63.58 0.91 21.47
C GLU A 122 63.80 2.09 22.44
N GLY A 123 63.24 2.01 23.66
CA GLY A 123 63.38 3.03 24.70
C GLY A 123 62.38 4.19 24.63
N VAL A 124 61.43 4.17 23.69
CA VAL A 124 60.32 5.13 23.60
C VAL A 124 59.04 4.45 24.09
N SER A 125 58.30 5.12 24.99
CA SER A 125 57.07 4.59 25.58
C SER A 125 55.84 5.44 25.22
N SER A 126 54.69 4.79 25.07
CA SER A 126 53.38 5.45 24.97
C SER A 126 52.37 4.82 25.94
N THR A 127 51.34 5.57 26.32
CA THR A 127 50.28 5.13 27.22
C THR A 127 48.91 5.31 26.58
N SER A 128 48.01 4.34 26.75
CA SER A 128 46.64 4.40 26.26
C SER A 128 45.68 3.76 27.27
N LYS A 129 44.37 3.85 26.99
CA LYS A 129 43.33 3.22 27.79
C LYS A 129 42.39 2.43 26.90
N THR A 130 41.91 1.31 27.40
CA THR A 130 40.88 0.50 26.72
C THR A 130 39.87 -0.03 27.73
N ILE A 131 38.70 -0.45 27.26
CA ILE A 131 37.66 -1.04 28.10
C ILE A 131 37.46 -2.48 27.67
N ILE A 132 37.55 -3.44 28.58
CA ILE A 132 37.20 -4.85 28.33
C ILE A 132 35.95 -5.24 29.11
N LYS A 133 35.36 -6.39 28.82
CA LYS A 133 34.18 -6.92 29.52
C LYS A 133 34.44 -8.32 30.06
N ILE A 134 34.11 -8.56 31.32
CA ILE A 134 33.94 -9.89 31.88
C ILE A 134 32.45 -10.24 31.79
N VAL A 135 32.11 -11.37 31.19
CA VAL A 135 30.74 -11.86 31.00
C VAL A 135 30.53 -13.20 31.72
N GLY A 136 29.27 -13.58 31.94
CA GLY A 136 28.90 -14.85 32.59
C GLY A 136 28.68 -14.74 34.10
N LEU A 137 28.43 -13.54 34.63
CA LEU A 137 28.08 -13.37 36.04
C LEU A 137 26.67 -13.91 36.34
N GLY A 138 26.44 -14.36 37.59
CA GLY A 138 25.09 -14.67 38.07
C GLY A 138 24.57 -16.09 37.81
N THR A 139 25.40 -17.02 37.32
CA THR A 139 24.98 -18.40 36.99
C THR A 139 24.46 -19.21 38.18
N ARG A 140 24.88 -18.92 39.42
CA ARG A 140 24.40 -19.63 40.62
C ARG A 140 22.93 -19.41 40.94
N ILE A 141 22.39 -18.21 40.67
CA ILE A 141 20.96 -17.93 40.86
C ILE A 141 20.13 -18.74 39.86
N SER A 142 20.55 -18.77 38.59
CA SER A 142 19.94 -19.60 37.56
C SER A 142 19.95 -21.09 37.94
N THR A 143 21.08 -21.61 38.45
CA THR A 143 21.18 -23.01 38.90
C THR A 143 20.19 -23.33 40.04
N LEU A 144 20.07 -22.46 41.05
CA LEU A 144 19.11 -22.63 42.14
C LEU A 144 17.65 -22.58 41.67
N ILE A 145 17.34 -21.69 40.72
CA ILE A 145 15.99 -21.62 40.13
C ILE A 145 15.70 -22.90 39.33
N GLN A 146 16.66 -23.41 38.55
CA GLN A 146 16.49 -24.66 37.80
C GLN A 146 16.27 -25.86 38.73
N GLU A 147 17.01 -25.97 39.84
CA GLU A 147 16.80 -27.00 40.86
C GLU A 147 15.39 -26.89 41.47
N GLN A 148 14.94 -25.68 41.81
CA GLN A 148 13.58 -25.46 42.31
C GLN A 148 12.51 -25.87 41.28
N LEU A 149 12.67 -25.45 40.02
CA LEU A 149 11.76 -25.83 38.93
C LEU A 149 11.73 -27.35 38.73
N ALA A 150 12.86 -28.04 38.88
CA ALA A 150 12.93 -29.50 38.78
C ALA A 150 12.16 -30.21 39.90
N ILE A 151 12.30 -29.75 41.14
CA ILE A 151 11.54 -30.28 42.30
C ILE A 151 10.04 -30.09 42.08
N GLU A 152 9.63 -28.91 41.63
CA GLU A 152 8.22 -28.60 41.37
C GLU A 152 7.67 -29.39 40.17
N MET A 153 8.48 -29.58 39.13
CA MET A 153 8.11 -30.37 37.94
C MET A 153 7.90 -31.86 38.28
N ALA A 154 8.66 -32.39 39.24
CA ALA A 154 8.54 -33.79 39.67
C ALA A 154 7.14 -34.14 40.21
N LYS A 155 6.38 -33.15 40.69
CA LYS A 155 5.00 -33.32 41.19
C LYS A 155 3.99 -33.68 40.09
N PHE A 156 4.33 -33.44 38.82
CA PHE A 156 3.47 -33.78 37.68
C PHE A 156 3.76 -35.20 37.19
N ALA A 157 2.71 -36.00 37.10
CA ALA A 157 2.75 -37.37 36.62
C ALA A 157 1.55 -37.64 35.70
N ASP A 158 1.61 -38.76 34.98
CA ASP A 158 0.47 -39.27 34.22
C ASP A 158 -0.73 -39.52 35.15
N ARG A 159 -1.93 -39.20 34.67
CA ARG A 159 -3.18 -39.33 35.44
C ARG A 159 -4.32 -39.88 34.59
N ASP A 160 -5.41 -40.21 35.25
CA ASP A 160 -6.69 -40.47 34.60
C ASP A 160 -7.71 -39.38 34.95
N LEU A 161 -8.77 -39.26 34.17
CA LEU A 161 -9.90 -38.41 34.53
C LEU A 161 -10.67 -39.02 35.72
N LYS A 162 -11.12 -38.17 36.65
CA LYS A 162 -12.04 -38.59 37.73
C LYS A 162 -13.36 -39.09 37.15
N ASP A 163 -14.00 -40.03 37.83
CA ASP A 163 -15.32 -40.52 37.43
C ASP A 163 -16.38 -39.42 37.35
N THR A 164 -16.25 -38.40 38.19
CA THR A 164 -17.14 -37.22 38.22
C THR A 164 -16.76 -36.12 37.23
N SER A 165 -15.65 -36.28 36.49
CA SER A 165 -15.19 -35.29 35.53
C SER A 165 -16.06 -35.27 34.29
N LYS A 166 -16.59 -34.09 33.94
CA LYS A 166 -17.34 -33.89 32.70
C LYS A 166 -16.49 -34.15 31.45
N GLU A 167 -15.17 -34.07 31.58
CA GLU A 167 -14.23 -34.37 30.49
C GLU A 167 -14.31 -35.85 30.03
N LYS A 168 -14.79 -36.77 30.87
CA LYS A 168 -14.94 -38.19 30.50
C LYS A 168 -15.90 -38.40 29.32
N GLU A 169 -16.88 -37.51 29.16
CA GLU A 169 -17.84 -37.58 28.06
C GLU A 169 -17.30 -36.97 26.75
N LEU A 170 -16.21 -36.21 26.83
CA LEU A 170 -15.57 -35.56 25.70
C LEU A 170 -14.60 -36.53 25.00
N LEU A 171 -14.45 -36.34 23.69
CA LEU A 171 -13.33 -36.95 22.96
C LEU A 171 -12.02 -36.28 23.43
N PRO A 172 -10.88 -37.00 23.47
CA PRO A 172 -9.57 -36.48 23.86
C PRO A 172 -9.21 -35.13 23.22
N SER A 173 -9.51 -34.98 21.93
CA SER A 173 -9.25 -33.76 21.18
C SER A 173 -10.03 -32.55 21.69
N LYS A 174 -11.14 -32.71 22.40
CA LYS A 174 -12.00 -31.60 22.85
C LYS A 174 -11.78 -31.16 24.31
N THR A 175 -10.72 -31.63 24.94
CA THR A 175 -10.47 -31.36 26.36
C THR A 175 -10.31 -29.87 26.68
N THR A 176 -10.78 -29.45 27.85
CA THR A 176 -10.65 -28.06 28.35
C THR A 176 -9.55 -27.87 29.41
N ILE A 177 -8.80 -28.93 29.75
CA ILE A 177 -7.71 -28.86 30.71
C ILE A 177 -6.57 -27.99 30.16
N ASN A 178 -6.35 -26.81 30.74
CA ASN A 178 -5.36 -25.84 30.25
C ASN A 178 -4.59 -25.10 31.36
N ASN A 179 -4.90 -25.38 32.63
CA ASN A 179 -4.26 -24.76 33.80
C ASN A 179 -4.23 -25.73 34.99
N LEU A 180 -3.56 -25.35 36.08
CA LEU A 180 -3.40 -26.20 37.27
C LEU A 180 -4.74 -26.50 37.98
N GLU A 181 -5.67 -25.56 37.97
CA GLU A 181 -6.98 -25.71 38.62
C GLU A 181 -7.85 -26.75 37.90
N THR A 182 -7.96 -26.64 36.57
CA THR A 182 -8.67 -27.60 35.71
C THR A 182 -7.98 -28.96 35.73
N TRP A 183 -6.65 -29.00 35.79
CA TRP A 183 -5.90 -30.25 35.98
C TRP A 183 -6.29 -30.96 37.28
N ASN A 184 -6.18 -30.28 38.43
CA ASN A 184 -6.45 -30.87 39.74
C ASN A 184 -7.94 -31.21 39.95
N SER A 185 -8.86 -30.43 39.39
CA SER A 185 -10.29 -30.67 39.54
C SER A 185 -10.76 -31.85 38.69
N ASN A 186 -10.22 -32.04 37.47
CA ASN A 186 -10.66 -33.06 36.52
C ASN A 186 -9.88 -34.39 36.57
N THR A 187 -8.65 -34.41 37.09
CA THR A 187 -7.79 -35.62 37.08
C THR A 187 -7.67 -36.31 38.44
N THR A 188 -7.52 -37.62 38.47
CA THR A 188 -7.32 -38.45 39.67
C THR A 188 -5.95 -38.21 40.30
N GLY A 189 -5.79 -38.54 41.58
CA GLY A 189 -4.53 -38.39 42.32
C GLY A 189 -4.46 -37.14 43.22
N GLU A 190 -3.30 -36.93 43.83
CA GLU A 190 -3.08 -35.84 44.80
C GLU A 190 -3.17 -34.46 44.14
N VAL A 191 -3.68 -33.47 44.87
CA VAL A 191 -3.75 -32.08 44.37
C VAL A 191 -2.32 -31.52 44.29
N VAL A 192 -1.88 -31.19 43.08
CA VAL A 192 -0.59 -30.55 42.88
C VAL A 192 -0.67 -29.09 43.30
N LYS A 193 0.15 -28.71 44.27
CA LYS A 193 0.35 -27.31 44.68
C LYS A 193 1.76 -26.88 44.30
N ILE A 194 1.85 -25.76 43.58
CA ILE A 194 3.08 -25.14 43.12
C ILE A 194 3.26 -23.81 43.85
N ASP A 195 4.51 -23.42 44.09
CA ASP A 195 4.87 -22.12 44.65
C ASP A 195 4.30 -20.96 43.79
N ASN A 196 3.69 -19.96 44.43
CA ASN A 196 3.04 -18.83 43.75
C ASN A 196 4.00 -17.98 42.88
N SER A 197 5.31 -18.06 43.13
CA SER A 197 6.34 -17.40 42.31
C SER A 197 6.62 -18.11 40.98
N ILE A 198 6.03 -19.28 40.74
CA ILE A 198 6.22 -20.09 39.54
C ILE A 198 4.93 -20.10 38.72
N THR A 199 5.05 -19.71 37.46
CA THR A 199 3.94 -19.78 36.50
C THR A 199 3.85 -21.17 35.91
N VAL A 200 2.66 -21.77 35.91
CA VAL A 200 2.37 -23.09 35.36
C VAL A 200 1.46 -22.96 34.15
N THR A 201 1.85 -23.56 33.02
CA THR A 201 0.99 -23.64 31.83
C THR A 201 0.87 -25.08 31.35
N PHE A 202 -0.34 -25.47 30.95
CA PHE A 202 -0.61 -26.76 30.33
C PHE A 202 -0.95 -26.54 28.87
N THR A 203 -0.24 -27.21 27.97
CA THR A 203 -0.53 -27.14 26.53
C THR A 203 -0.77 -28.54 26.00
N LYS A 204 -1.92 -28.77 25.37
CA LYS A 204 -2.23 -30.03 24.67
C LYS A 204 -1.23 -30.22 23.53
N VAL A 205 -0.53 -31.35 23.52
CA VAL A 205 0.51 -31.69 22.53
C VAL A 205 -0.07 -32.62 21.46
N SER A 206 -0.74 -33.68 21.89
CA SER A 206 -1.33 -34.70 21.02
C SER A 206 -2.53 -35.38 21.68
N SER A 207 -3.34 -36.06 20.87
CA SER A 207 -4.46 -36.88 21.32
C SER A 207 -4.53 -38.20 20.57
N ASP A 208 -4.91 -39.28 21.25
CA ASP A 208 -5.24 -40.58 20.68
C ASP A 208 -6.72 -40.85 20.99
N THR A 209 -7.60 -40.49 20.05
CA THR A 209 -9.05 -40.60 20.22
C THR A 209 -9.51 -42.06 20.31
N ALA A 210 -8.78 -42.99 19.68
CA ALA A 210 -9.08 -44.42 19.76
C ALA A 210 -8.82 -44.98 21.17
N LYS A 211 -7.78 -44.49 21.85
CA LYS A 211 -7.42 -44.92 23.21
C LYS A 211 -7.98 -44.05 24.33
N GLY A 212 -8.59 -42.91 24.02
CA GLY A 212 -9.15 -42.02 25.04
C GLY A 212 -8.05 -41.30 25.83
N VAL A 213 -6.97 -40.89 25.15
CA VAL A 213 -5.74 -40.37 25.78
C VAL A 213 -5.36 -39.02 25.19
N THR A 214 -4.92 -38.09 26.03
CA THR A 214 -4.32 -36.80 25.64
C THR A 214 -2.96 -36.61 26.31
N ILE A 215 -1.97 -36.09 25.58
CA ILE A 215 -0.67 -35.69 26.13
C ILE A 215 -0.64 -34.17 26.32
N PHE A 216 -0.25 -33.71 27.50
CA PHE A 216 -0.07 -32.30 27.84
C PHE A 216 1.40 -32.01 28.13
N LYS A 217 1.92 -30.89 27.62
CA LYS A 217 3.20 -30.32 28.04
C LYS A 217 2.94 -29.36 29.18
N VAL A 218 3.41 -29.71 30.37
CA VAL A 218 3.48 -28.79 31.51
C VAL A 218 4.75 -27.98 31.39
N THR A 219 4.63 -26.66 31.49
CA THR A 219 5.79 -25.76 31.56
C THR A 219 5.73 -24.95 32.83
N LEU A 220 6.83 -24.97 33.59
CA LEU A 220 7.05 -24.16 34.77
C LEU A 220 8.02 -23.04 34.43
N THR A 221 7.65 -21.81 34.75
CA THR A 221 8.47 -20.62 34.48
C THR A 221 8.66 -19.83 35.76
N LYS A 222 9.91 -19.47 36.08
CA LYS A 222 10.23 -18.54 37.16
C LYS A 222 11.35 -17.61 36.70
N GLN A 223 11.08 -16.31 36.74
CA GLN A 223 11.96 -15.29 36.15
C GLN A 223 12.25 -15.62 34.68
N SER A 224 13.51 -15.81 34.29
CA SER A 224 13.94 -16.16 32.93
C SER A 224 14.11 -17.67 32.69
N GLU A 225 13.98 -18.50 33.73
CA GLU A 225 14.20 -19.95 33.62
C GLU A 225 12.89 -20.70 33.36
N THR A 226 12.97 -21.71 32.50
CA THR A 226 11.82 -22.54 32.11
C THR A 226 12.17 -24.01 32.14
N LEU A 227 11.26 -24.84 32.65
CA LEU A 227 11.36 -26.31 32.57
C LEU A 227 10.04 -26.88 32.06
N SER A 228 10.10 -27.88 31.19
CA SER A 228 8.91 -28.53 30.62
C SER A 228 8.93 -30.05 30.75
N LYS A 229 7.75 -30.66 30.89
CA LYS A 229 7.55 -32.11 30.92
C LYS A 229 6.25 -32.49 30.21
N ASP A 230 6.27 -33.56 29.43
CA ASP A 230 5.07 -34.13 28.83
C ASP A 230 4.43 -35.14 29.79
N ILE A 231 3.12 -35.05 29.98
CA ILE A 231 2.33 -35.92 30.87
C ILE A 231 1.06 -36.37 30.17
N LYS A 232 0.65 -37.60 30.44
CA LYS A 232 -0.50 -38.24 29.83
C LYS A 232 -1.74 -38.13 30.73
N VAL A 233 -2.88 -37.86 30.13
CA VAL A 233 -4.20 -37.98 30.76
C VAL A 233 -5.05 -38.99 30.00
N SER A 234 -5.52 -40.03 30.67
CA SER A 234 -6.41 -41.05 30.09
C SER A 234 -7.84 -40.95 30.65
N GLY A 235 -8.76 -41.73 30.07
CA GLY A 235 -10.13 -41.87 30.57
C GLY A 235 -11.16 -40.97 29.88
N PHE A 236 -10.79 -40.32 28.78
CA PHE A 236 -11.71 -39.65 27.88
C PHE A 236 -12.56 -40.66 27.08
N LYS A 237 -13.63 -40.18 26.44
CA LYS A 237 -14.47 -41.00 25.57
C LYS A 237 -13.68 -41.52 24.37
N THR A 238 -13.70 -42.83 24.14
CA THR A 238 -13.11 -43.44 22.96
C THR A 238 -14.04 -43.35 21.76
N LYS A 239 -13.46 -43.27 20.56
CA LYS A 239 -14.22 -43.36 19.31
C LYS A 239 -13.40 -44.12 18.27
N LEU A 240 -14.07 -45.00 17.52
CA LEU A 240 -13.48 -45.61 16.33
C LEU A 240 -13.41 -44.54 15.22
N LEU A 241 -12.19 -44.13 14.88
CA LEU A 241 -11.96 -43.18 13.80
C LEU A 241 -12.04 -43.87 12.44
N ASN A 242 -12.67 -43.22 11.46
CA ASN A 242 -12.58 -43.64 10.06
C ASN A 242 -11.18 -43.32 9.49
N ALA A 243 -10.90 -43.73 8.24
CA ALA A 243 -9.57 -43.53 7.64
C ALA A 243 -9.18 -42.04 7.56
N ASP A 244 -10.09 -41.18 7.12
CA ASP A 244 -9.85 -39.74 7.00
C ASP A 244 -9.60 -39.09 8.36
N GLU A 245 -10.37 -39.45 9.38
CA GLU A 245 -10.21 -38.97 10.75
C GLU A 245 -8.88 -39.42 11.36
N LYS A 246 -8.42 -40.65 11.07
CA LYS A 246 -7.10 -41.13 11.49
C LYS A 246 -5.98 -40.33 10.86
N ASP A 247 -6.08 -40.06 9.55
CA ASP A 247 -5.05 -39.31 8.83
C ASP A 247 -4.99 -37.85 9.30
N VAL A 248 -6.15 -37.24 9.57
CA VAL A 248 -6.25 -35.88 10.14
C VAL A 248 -5.69 -35.82 11.56
N GLU A 249 -6.03 -36.77 12.44
CA GLU A 249 -5.48 -36.81 13.81
C GLU A 249 -3.97 -37.07 13.79
N THR A 250 -3.50 -37.99 12.95
CA THR A 250 -2.07 -38.28 12.77
C THR A 250 -1.32 -37.05 12.29
N THR A 251 -1.85 -36.35 11.29
CA THR A 251 -1.27 -35.10 10.78
C THR A 251 -1.23 -34.01 11.86
N PHE A 252 -2.32 -33.81 12.60
CA PHE A 252 -2.39 -32.81 13.67
C PHE A 252 -1.39 -33.09 14.80
N ASN A 253 -1.22 -34.36 15.17
CA ASN A 253 -0.28 -34.79 16.20
C ASN A 253 1.19 -34.66 15.73
N ASN A 254 1.47 -34.98 14.48
CA ASN A 254 2.81 -34.89 13.89
C ASN A 254 3.22 -33.44 13.57
N PHE A 255 2.27 -32.53 13.42
CA PHE A 255 2.57 -31.12 13.16
C PHE A 255 3.14 -30.43 14.41
N THR A 256 4.44 -30.18 14.38
CA THR A 256 5.21 -29.60 15.50
C THR A 256 5.72 -28.19 15.23
N LEU A 257 5.60 -27.69 14.00
CA LEU A 257 6.08 -26.39 13.59
C LEU A 257 5.33 -25.25 14.30
N LYS A 258 6.04 -24.47 15.11
CA LYS A 258 5.47 -23.33 15.85
C LYS A 258 5.85 -21.99 15.24
N VAL A 259 7.03 -21.92 14.64
CA VAL A 259 7.59 -20.73 14.02
C VAL A 259 8.08 -21.13 12.65
N ALA A 260 7.81 -20.30 11.65
CA ALA A 260 8.42 -20.43 10.35
C ALA A 260 8.95 -19.07 9.89
N ASN A 261 9.95 -19.09 9.02
CA ASN A 261 10.46 -17.87 8.41
C ASN A 261 9.92 -17.74 7.00
N PHE A 262 9.35 -16.58 6.69
CA PHE A 262 9.05 -16.19 5.33
C PHE A 262 10.36 -16.15 4.53
N ASP A 263 10.42 -16.95 3.46
CA ASP A 263 11.59 -16.98 2.59
C ASP A 263 11.58 -15.79 1.63
N ARG A 264 12.40 -14.78 1.94
CA ARG A 264 12.63 -13.59 1.11
C ARG A 264 13.48 -13.89 -0.14
N GLY A 265 14.05 -15.11 -0.25
CA GLY A 265 15.03 -15.48 -1.25
C GLY A 265 16.45 -14.99 -0.90
N ALA A 266 17.41 -15.21 -1.83
CA ALA A 266 18.80 -14.80 -1.68
C ALA A 266 19.02 -13.28 -1.84
N GLU A 267 18.06 -12.56 -2.41
CA GLU A 267 18.10 -11.10 -2.51
C GLU A 267 17.38 -10.51 -1.31
N LYS A 268 18.16 -10.11 -0.30
CA LYS A 268 17.69 -9.08 0.62
C LYS A 268 17.71 -7.78 -0.20
N LEU A 269 16.63 -7.50 -0.94
CA LEU A 269 16.48 -6.25 -1.68
C LEU A 269 16.41 -5.13 -0.63
N THR A 270 17.55 -4.54 -0.34
CA THR A 270 17.65 -3.36 0.51
C THR A 270 17.15 -2.15 -0.27
N VAL A 271 16.96 -1.01 0.39
CA VAL A 271 16.57 0.25 -0.28
C VAL A 271 17.50 0.56 -1.47
N GLU A 272 18.79 0.22 -1.34
CA GLU A 272 19.82 0.38 -2.36
C GLU A 272 19.56 -0.43 -3.63
N SER A 273 18.82 -1.54 -3.52
CA SER A 273 18.47 -2.39 -4.68
C SER A 273 17.46 -1.74 -5.62
N PHE A 274 16.80 -0.67 -5.15
CA PHE A 274 15.88 0.14 -5.95
C PHE A 274 16.53 1.39 -6.52
N ILE A 275 17.81 1.63 -6.22
CA ILE A 275 18.54 2.80 -6.70
C ILE A 275 19.04 2.55 -8.12
N LYS A 276 18.59 3.39 -9.05
CA LYS A 276 19.30 3.65 -10.29
C LYS A 276 20.04 4.97 -10.13
N ILE A 277 21.38 4.94 -10.18
CA ILE A 277 22.17 6.18 -10.17
C ILE A 277 22.04 6.81 -11.55
N THR A 278 21.50 8.02 -11.60
CA THR A 278 21.50 8.83 -12.82
C THR A 278 22.65 9.83 -12.67
N THR A 279 23.58 9.83 -13.63
CA THR A 279 24.81 10.64 -13.66
C THR A 279 24.56 12.07 -13.22
N GLY A 280 25.34 12.51 -12.23
CA GLY A 280 25.24 13.85 -11.65
C GLY A 280 25.67 14.93 -12.63
N ASN A 281 24.79 15.89 -12.83
CA ASN A 281 25.11 17.26 -13.21
C ASN A 281 25.59 18.05 -11.98
N GLU A 282 26.06 19.29 -12.16
CA GLU A 282 26.72 20.17 -11.18
C GLU A 282 25.98 20.41 -9.84
N LEU A 283 24.77 19.85 -9.68
CA LEU A 283 23.90 19.92 -8.50
C LEU A 283 23.93 18.65 -7.61
N GLY A 284 24.79 17.66 -7.91
CA GLY A 284 25.03 16.47 -7.07
C GLY A 284 24.47 15.15 -7.61
N THR A 285 24.81 14.04 -6.95
CA THR A 285 24.35 12.68 -7.32
C THR A 285 22.85 12.52 -7.08
N ILE A 286 22.12 12.03 -8.08
CA ILE A 286 20.68 11.79 -8.01
C ILE A 286 20.43 10.28 -7.92
N TYR A 287 19.85 9.85 -6.81
CA TYR A 287 19.35 8.49 -6.65
C TYR A 287 17.93 8.40 -7.19
N GLU A 288 17.76 7.80 -8.37
CA GLU A 288 16.43 7.51 -8.91
C GLU A 288 15.94 6.19 -8.31
N TYR A 289 15.04 6.26 -7.33
CA TYR A 289 14.43 5.06 -6.78
C TYR A 289 13.31 4.54 -7.70
N GLN A 290 13.50 3.34 -8.25
CA GLN A 290 12.56 2.66 -9.14
C GLN A 290 11.67 1.66 -8.38
N PHE A 291 10.93 2.13 -7.38
CA PHE A 291 10.02 1.28 -6.59
C PHE A 291 8.90 0.64 -7.44
N GLU A 292 8.57 1.24 -8.58
CA GLU A 292 7.61 0.72 -9.56
C GLU A 292 8.12 -0.49 -10.35
N LYS A 293 9.41 -0.83 -10.26
CA LYS A 293 10.00 -1.95 -11.00
C LYS A 293 9.61 -3.31 -10.42
N ASN A 294 9.30 -3.38 -9.13
CA ASN A 294 8.90 -4.61 -8.43
C ASN A 294 7.80 -4.36 -7.37
N PRO A 295 6.63 -3.80 -7.75
CA PRO A 295 5.58 -3.44 -6.79
C PRO A 295 5.04 -4.68 -6.06
N ASP A 296 4.86 -5.81 -6.76
CA ASP A 296 4.39 -7.06 -6.16
C ASP A 296 5.34 -7.65 -5.11
N TRP A 297 6.64 -7.34 -5.18
CA TRP A 297 7.61 -7.78 -4.17
C TRP A 297 7.42 -7.01 -2.85
N LEU A 298 7.42 -5.67 -2.89
CA LEU A 298 7.15 -4.84 -1.70
C LEU A 298 5.80 -5.19 -1.06
N LEU A 299 4.80 -5.46 -1.91
CA LEU A 299 3.46 -5.84 -1.48
C LEU A 299 3.37 -7.22 -0.84
N SER A 300 4.18 -8.19 -1.25
CA SER A 300 4.17 -9.57 -0.71
C SER A 300 4.97 -9.70 0.60
N MET A 301 5.87 -8.76 0.86
CA MET A 301 6.73 -8.69 2.03
C MET A 301 6.11 -7.86 3.17
N SER A 302 5.03 -7.14 2.88
CA SER A 302 4.20 -6.41 3.84
C SER A 302 3.24 -7.35 4.57
N ASN A 303 3.04 -7.10 5.85
CA ASN A 303 2.23 -7.92 6.75
C ASN A 303 0.84 -7.34 7.07
N SER A 304 0.35 -6.37 6.27
CA SER A 304 -0.99 -5.79 6.49
C SER A 304 -2.10 -6.86 6.58
N ASN A 305 -3.04 -6.65 7.50
CA ASN A 305 -4.09 -7.59 7.88
C ASN A 305 -4.99 -8.05 6.71
N SER A 306 -5.12 -7.24 5.64
CA SER A 306 -5.87 -7.59 4.42
C SER A 306 -5.13 -8.55 3.47
N ARG A 307 -3.81 -8.71 3.64
CA ARG A 307 -2.93 -9.44 2.70
C ARG A 307 -2.32 -10.69 3.29
N ALA A 308 -2.07 -10.72 4.60
CA ALA A 308 -1.78 -11.98 5.28
C ALA A 308 -2.94 -13.00 5.15
N SER A 309 -4.17 -12.56 4.79
CA SER A 309 -5.33 -13.43 4.52
C SER A 309 -5.25 -14.11 3.15
N ALA A 310 -4.38 -13.63 2.27
CA ALA A 310 -4.02 -14.32 1.05
C ALA A 310 -3.08 -15.52 1.32
N PHE A 311 -2.48 -15.60 2.53
CA PHE A 311 -1.72 -16.77 2.97
C PHE A 311 -2.69 -17.91 3.35
N LYS A 312 -3.17 -18.62 2.33
CA LYS A 312 -3.83 -19.91 2.47
C LYS A 312 -2.85 -20.95 1.95
N PRO A 313 -2.01 -21.66 2.72
CA PRO A 313 -1.30 -22.81 2.19
C PRO A 313 -2.33 -23.83 1.69
N THR A 314 -2.56 -23.85 0.39
CA THR A 314 -3.39 -24.85 -0.27
C THR A 314 -2.43 -25.85 -0.87
N VAL A 315 -2.51 -27.07 -0.34
CA VAL A 315 -1.80 -28.27 -0.76
C VAL A 315 -0.26 -28.12 -0.78
N LEU A 316 0.41 -28.79 0.17
CA LEU A 316 1.85 -29.07 0.09
C LEU A 316 2.08 -30.12 -1.01
N ASP A 317 1.81 -29.75 -2.25
CA ASP A 317 2.11 -30.57 -3.41
C ASP A 317 3.60 -30.38 -3.77
N THR A 318 4.22 -31.44 -4.27
CA THR A 318 5.68 -31.53 -4.44
C THR A 318 6.21 -30.78 -5.69
N LYS A 319 5.46 -29.80 -6.21
CA LYS A 319 5.80 -29.12 -7.46
C LYS A 319 6.78 -27.96 -7.24
N THR A 320 7.98 -28.07 -7.79
CA THR A 320 8.93 -26.95 -7.88
C THR A 320 8.59 -26.03 -9.05
N PHE A 321 8.41 -24.73 -8.78
CA PHE A 321 8.20 -23.67 -9.80
C PHE A 321 9.49 -22.89 -10.10
N ALA A 322 9.62 -22.34 -11.31
CA ALA A 322 10.78 -21.55 -11.74
C ALA A 322 10.70 -20.07 -11.27
N LYS A 323 11.86 -19.40 -11.17
CA LYS A 323 12.01 -18.06 -10.57
C LYS A 323 11.12 -16.96 -11.14
N ALA A 324 10.85 -16.99 -12.43
CA ALA A 324 10.07 -15.97 -13.12
C ALA A 324 8.56 -16.11 -12.88
N ASP A 325 8.10 -17.32 -12.55
CA ASP A 325 6.67 -17.62 -12.41
C ASP A 325 6.12 -17.10 -11.06
N TYR A 326 6.99 -16.78 -10.10
CA TYR A 326 6.68 -16.33 -8.74
C TYR A 326 5.84 -15.05 -8.61
N PHE A 327 5.65 -14.32 -9.69
CA PHE A 327 4.96 -13.03 -9.72
C PHE A 327 3.77 -12.99 -10.68
N ASN A 328 3.38 -14.14 -11.23
CA ASN A 328 2.23 -14.23 -12.12
C ASN A 328 0.92 -14.35 -11.31
N ASN A 329 -0.19 -13.78 -11.79
CA ASN A 329 -1.46 -13.73 -11.05
C ASN A 329 -2.00 -15.12 -10.66
N GLU A 330 -1.71 -16.16 -11.44
CA GLU A 330 -2.04 -17.55 -11.09
C GLU A 330 -1.22 -18.08 -9.90
N ILE A 331 0.02 -17.61 -9.70
CA ILE A 331 0.94 -18.03 -8.63
C ILE A 331 0.85 -17.14 -7.38
N LYS A 332 0.15 -16.01 -7.45
CA LYS A 332 -0.27 -15.23 -6.27
C LYS A 332 -1.20 -16.04 -5.34
N ASN A 333 -1.89 -17.04 -5.90
CA ASN A 333 -2.57 -18.07 -5.12
C ASN A 333 -1.59 -19.08 -4.50
N HIS A 334 -0.36 -19.22 -5.00
CA HIS A 334 0.68 -20.19 -4.62
C HIS A 334 1.81 -19.64 -3.72
N LEU A 335 1.56 -18.59 -2.91
CA LEU A 335 2.39 -18.24 -1.74
C LEU A 335 2.46 -19.35 -0.65
N GLN A 336 2.14 -20.59 -1.04
CA GLN A 336 1.75 -21.77 -0.26
C GLN A 336 2.92 -22.71 0.04
N GLU A 337 4.07 -22.53 -0.62
CA GLU A 337 5.18 -23.49 -0.59
C GLU A 337 6.45 -23.05 0.16
N ARG A 338 6.44 -21.90 0.85
CA ARG A 338 7.70 -21.27 1.31
C ARG A 338 7.82 -21.10 2.80
N LEU A 339 8.00 -22.22 3.47
CA LEU A 339 8.62 -22.25 4.79
C LEU A 339 10.01 -22.87 4.64
N LYS A 340 11.04 -22.20 5.17
CA LYS A 340 12.42 -22.69 5.14
C LYS A 340 12.58 -24.07 5.81
N GLU A 341 11.60 -24.46 6.63
CA GLU A 341 11.53 -25.72 7.37
C GLU A 341 10.62 -26.76 6.69
N LYS A 342 10.79 -26.95 5.37
CA LYS A 342 9.99 -27.91 4.57
C LYS A 342 10.00 -29.33 5.16
N ASP A 343 11.10 -29.72 5.79
CA ASP A 343 11.29 -31.08 6.33
C ASP A 343 10.50 -31.36 7.63
N GLN A 344 9.89 -30.35 8.25
CA GLN A 344 9.12 -30.49 9.50
C GLN A 344 7.60 -30.58 9.29
N ILE A 345 7.12 -30.47 8.04
CA ILE A 345 5.69 -30.48 7.73
C ILE A 345 5.38 -31.71 6.88
N LYS A 346 5.19 -32.85 7.55
CA LYS A 346 4.71 -34.06 6.89
C LYS A 346 3.20 -34.17 7.09
N LEU A 347 2.43 -34.02 6.01
CA LEU A 347 0.99 -34.31 6.00
C LEU A 347 0.78 -35.75 5.53
N GLU A 348 -0.24 -36.42 6.07
CA GLU A 348 -0.70 -37.69 5.51
C GLU A 348 -1.34 -37.47 4.12
N GLN A 349 -1.29 -38.50 3.27
CA GLN A 349 -1.77 -38.41 1.89
C GLN A 349 -3.24 -37.98 1.82
N GLY A 350 -3.52 -36.91 1.09
CA GLY A 350 -4.88 -36.37 0.91
C GLY A 350 -5.38 -35.49 2.06
N VAL A 351 -4.57 -35.26 3.12
CA VAL A 351 -4.88 -34.27 4.15
C VAL A 351 -4.45 -32.87 3.67
N SER A 352 -5.36 -31.91 3.77
CA SER A 352 -5.14 -30.50 3.46
C SER A 352 -5.16 -29.64 4.72
N ALA A 353 -4.61 -28.43 4.68
CA ALA A 353 -4.69 -27.46 5.77
C ALA A 353 -5.47 -26.22 5.33
N LYS A 354 -6.52 -25.84 6.07
CA LYS A 354 -7.19 -24.55 5.94
C LYS A 354 -6.54 -23.55 6.88
N VAL A 355 -6.33 -22.33 6.40
CA VAL A 355 -5.59 -21.31 7.16
C VAL A 355 -6.34 -20.00 7.24
N ARG A 356 -6.18 -19.35 8.39
CA ARG A 356 -6.77 -18.05 8.70
C ARG A 356 -5.76 -17.24 9.51
N ILE A 357 -5.60 -15.94 9.22
CA ILE A 357 -4.83 -15.05 10.09
C ILE A 357 -5.53 -14.88 11.43
N VAL A 358 -4.75 -14.88 12.50
CA VAL A 358 -5.19 -14.53 13.85
C VAL A 358 -4.74 -13.12 14.19
N THR A 359 -3.45 -12.81 14.00
CA THR A 359 -2.86 -11.50 14.25
C THR A 359 -1.73 -11.20 13.26
N ALA A 360 -1.43 -9.91 13.08
CA ALA A 360 -0.23 -9.42 12.41
C ALA A 360 0.44 -8.35 13.32
N ASP A 361 1.76 -8.43 13.47
CA ASP A 361 2.59 -7.52 14.26
C ASP A 361 3.57 -6.80 13.32
N ASP A 362 3.15 -5.60 12.88
CA ASP A 362 3.91 -4.70 11.99
C ASP A 362 5.21 -4.21 12.62
N ILE A 363 5.31 -4.21 13.95
CA ILE A 363 6.51 -3.78 14.65
C ILE A 363 7.59 -4.86 14.52
N LYS A 364 7.20 -6.13 14.69
CA LYS A 364 8.13 -7.27 14.66
C LYS A 364 8.28 -7.94 13.30
N GLY A 365 7.44 -7.59 12.32
CA GLY A 365 7.40 -8.28 11.03
C GLY A 365 6.94 -9.74 11.17
N GLU A 366 5.93 -9.98 12.00
CA GLU A 366 5.41 -11.32 12.32
C GLU A 366 3.91 -11.44 12.03
N VAL A 367 3.47 -12.61 11.58
CA VAL A 367 2.06 -12.94 11.36
C VAL A 367 1.74 -14.26 12.06
N VAL A 368 0.68 -14.30 12.87
CA VAL A 368 0.20 -15.54 13.48
C VAL A 368 -0.98 -16.06 12.68
N VAL A 369 -0.87 -17.30 12.21
CA VAL A 369 -1.94 -17.99 11.47
C VAL A 369 -2.45 -19.19 12.24
N ALA A 370 -3.75 -19.47 12.12
CA ALA A 370 -4.40 -20.68 12.60
C ALA A 370 -4.53 -21.66 11.43
N LEU A 371 -4.06 -22.89 11.64
CA LEU A 371 -4.09 -24.01 10.71
C LEU A 371 -5.12 -25.04 11.18
N THR A 372 -5.97 -25.51 10.27
CA THR A 372 -6.91 -26.60 10.53
C THR A 372 -6.77 -27.68 9.46
N PHE A 373 -6.46 -28.91 9.85
CA PHE A 373 -6.30 -30.02 8.92
C PHE A 373 -7.65 -30.64 8.54
N ILE A 374 -7.83 -30.96 7.26
CA ILE A 374 -9.09 -31.42 6.68
C ILE A 374 -8.84 -32.53 5.65
N LYS A 375 -9.63 -33.61 5.73
CA LYS A 375 -9.73 -34.67 4.72
C LYS A 375 -11.15 -35.20 4.70
N GLY A 376 -11.80 -35.21 3.54
CA GLY A 376 -13.24 -35.48 3.45
C GLY A 376 -14.04 -34.54 4.37
N ASP A 377 -14.88 -35.12 5.22
CA ASP A 377 -15.63 -34.38 6.26
C ASP A 377 -14.88 -34.27 7.61
N ALA A 378 -13.72 -34.91 7.75
CA ALA A 378 -12.93 -34.88 8.98
C ALA A 378 -12.16 -33.55 9.11
N LYS A 379 -12.13 -33.00 10.33
CA LYS A 379 -11.52 -31.70 10.63
C LYS A 379 -10.83 -31.70 12.00
N SER A 380 -9.59 -31.18 12.07
CA SER A 380 -8.85 -31.01 13.32
C SER A 380 -9.21 -29.71 14.07
N ASP A 381 -8.70 -29.57 15.28
CA ASP A 381 -8.61 -28.26 15.96
C ASP A 381 -7.62 -27.32 15.25
N GLU A 382 -7.59 -26.05 15.68
CA GLU A 382 -6.62 -25.06 15.21
C GLU A 382 -5.22 -25.28 15.83
N LYS A 383 -4.18 -25.28 15.01
CA LYS A 383 -2.77 -25.11 15.41
C LYS A 383 -2.31 -23.71 15.03
N PHE A 384 -1.63 -23.02 15.94
CA PHE A 384 -1.09 -21.69 15.65
C PHE A 384 0.35 -21.77 15.15
N LEU A 385 0.64 -21.06 14.07
CA LEU A 385 1.96 -20.92 13.47
C LEU A 385 2.32 -19.44 13.39
N THR A 386 3.47 -19.06 13.93
CA THR A 386 4.00 -17.70 13.76
C THR A 386 4.94 -17.68 12.55
N ILE A 387 4.64 -16.85 11.56
CA ILE A 387 5.48 -16.63 10.38
C ILE A 387 6.24 -15.32 10.60
N LYS A 388 7.56 -15.40 10.70
CA LYS A 388 8.47 -14.26 10.88
C LYS A 388 9.05 -13.81 9.55
N ASN A 389 9.85 -12.75 9.59
CA ASN A 389 10.63 -12.25 8.46
C ASN A 389 9.78 -11.52 7.40
N PHE A 390 8.66 -10.92 7.80
CA PHE A 390 8.05 -9.81 7.04
C PHE A 390 8.79 -8.50 7.33
N LEU A 391 8.52 -7.43 6.56
CA LEU A 391 9.14 -6.12 6.81
C LEU A 391 8.81 -5.65 8.24
N ASP A 392 9.83 -5.39 9.04
CA ASP A 392 9.69 -4.86 10.39
C ASP A 392 9.56 -3.32 10.39
N GLN A 393 9.33 -2.72 11.56
CA GLN A 393 9.20 -1.26 11.70
C GLN A 393 10.37 -0.48 11.09
N LYS A 394 11.61 -0.97 11.26
CA LYS A 394 12.82 -0.29 10.81
C LYS A 394 12.94 -0.37 9.29
N GLU A 395 12.69 -1.53 8.72
CA GLU A 395 12.69 -1.75 7.27
C GLU A 395 11.58 -0.92 6.61
N LEU A 396 10.36 -0.95 7.15
CA LEU A 396 9.23 -0.14 6.68
C LEU A 396 9.54 1.36 6.74
N GLY A 397 10.08 1.85 7.87
CA GLY A 397 10.49 3.23 8.03
C GLY A 397 11.59 3.66 7.04
N SER A 398 12.53 2.76 6.73
CA SER A 398 13.60 3.01 5.76
C SER A 398 13.07 3.14 4.33
N PHE A 399 12.13 2.27 3.93
CA PHE A 399 11.47 2.37 2.64
C PHE A 399 10.62 3.63 2.52
N ALA A 400 9.84 3.97 3.55
CA ALA A 400 9.03 5.19 3.58
C ALA A 400 9.91 6.44 3.45
N PHE A 401 11.00 6.52 4.23
CA PHE A 401 11.97 7.62 4.13
C PHE A 401 12.51 7.81 2.70
N ALA A 402 12.95 6.74 2.04
CA ALA A 402 13.51 6.82 0.70
C ALA A 402 12.46 7.24 -0.35
N ILE A 403 11.24 6.71 -0.25
CA ILE A 403 10.12 7.04 -1.13
C ILE A 403 9.76 8.53 -1.01
N TYR A 404 9.46 8.99 0.20
CA TYR A 404 9.04 10.38 0.41
C TYR A 404 10.20 11.36 0.21
N GLY A 405 11.44 10.97 0.53
CA GLY A 405 12.64 11.74 0.22
C GLY A 405 12.78 12.04 -1.28
N LYS A 406 12.55 11.05 -2.15
CA LYS A 406 12.52 11.26 -3.61
C LYS A 406 11.49 12.30 -4.03
N LEU A 407 10.31 12.29 -3.43
CA LEU A 407 9.25 13.23 -3.77
C LEU A 407 9.58 14.65 -3.29
N VAL A 408 10.14 14.78 -2.09
CA VAL A 408 10.67 16.04 -1.56
C VAL A 408 11.72 16.60 -2.52
N ASP A 409 12.67 15.78 -2.95
CA ASP A 409 13.71 16.20 -3.90
C ASP A 409 13.12 16.63 -5.26
N THR A 410 12.14 15.88 -5.74
CA THR A 410 11.40 16.20 -6.98
C THR A 410 10.71 17.56 -6.85
N TRP A 411 10.00 17.78 -5.74
CA TRP A 411 9.32 19.05 -5.43
C TRP A 411 10.31 20.22 -5.35
N ASN A 412 11.42 20.03 -4.65
CA ASN A 412 12.44 21.06 -4.47
C ASN A 412 13.08 21.48 -5.81
N ARG A 413 13.18 20.55 -6.77
CA ARG A 413 13.77 20.78 -8.11
C ARG A 413 12.78 21.21 -9.18
N GLN A 414 11.47 21.17 -8.93
CA GLN A 414 10.49 21.70 -9.88
C GLN A 414 10.80 23.17 -10.15
N ASP A 415 10.75 23.56 -11.43
CA ASP A 415 10.86 24.96 -11.80
C ASP A 415 9.67 25.74 -11.21
N LYS A 416 9.96 26.54 -10.18
CA LYS A 416 8.98 27.38 -9.49
C LYS A 416 8.92 28.81 -10.06
N ASN A 417 9.43 29.04 -11.28
CA ASN A 417 9.39 30.33 -11.98
C ASN A 417 7.97 30.93 -12.16
N LEU A 418 6.91 30.13 -11.97
CA LEU A 418 5.50 30.55 -12.04
C LEU A 418 4.79 30.59 -10.67
N LYS A 419 5.48 30.27 -9.56
CA LYS A 419 4.89 30.21 -8.21
C LYS A 419 5.68 31.14 -7.26
N PRO A 420 5.03 32.08 -6.56
CA PRO A 420 5.74 32.93 -5.59
C PRO A 420 6.34 32.13 -4.45
N GLY A 421 7.34 32.69 -3.79
CA GLY A 421 7.60 32.38 -2.38
C GLY A 421 6.40 32.65 -1.45
N PHE A 422 6.58 32.41 -0.16
CA PHE A 422 5.64 32.79 0.89
C PHE A 422 6.24 33.94 1.72
N THR A 423 5.41 34.92 2.08
CA THR A 423 5.83 36.07 2.92
C THR A 423 5.23 36.02 4.33
N ASP A 424 4.34 35.05 4.58
CA ASP A 424 3.66 34.85 5.86
C ASP A 424 3.36 33.36 6.10
N GLU A 425 2.94 33.05 7.33
CA GLU A 425 2.63 31.69 7.77
C GLU A 425 1.46 31.06 6.99
N ALA A 426 0.45 31.85 6.63
CA ALA A 426 -0.71 31.36 5.88
C ALA A 426 -0.32 30.88 4.47
N GLY A 427 0.59 31.59 3.81
CA GLY A 427 1.17 31.18 2.53
C GLY A 427 2.00 29.90 2.65
N ALA A 428 2.83 29.79 3.69
CA ALA A 428 3.65 28.60 3.95
C ALA A 428 2.78 27.36 4.24
N LEU A 429 1.74 27.49 5.05
CA LEU A 429 0.81 26.39 5.38
C LEU A 429 0.09 25.84 4.13
N ARG A 430 -0.32 26.72 3.19
CA ARG A 430 -0.90 26.27 1.91
C ARG A 430 0.07 25.42 1.08
N TYR A 431 1.37 25.70 1.14
CA TYR A 431 2.37 24.87 0.46
C TYR A 431 2.52 23.49 1.09
N ILE A 432 2.48 23.42 2.44
CA ILE A 432 2.49 22.16 3.17
C ILE A 432 1.25 21.33 2.81
N GLU A 433 0.07 21.93 2.81
CA GLU A 433 -1.18 21.26 2.41
C GLU A 433 -1.14 20.74 0.97
N LEU A 434 -0.63 21.54 0.03
CA LEU A 434 -0.50 21.14 -1.37
C LEU A 434 0.45 19.95 -1.52
N MET A 435 1.58 19.96 -0.82
CA MET A 435 2.54 18.87 -0.82
C MET A 435 1.96 17.60 -0.19
N GLN A 436 1.31 17.74 0.97
CA GLN A 436 0.61 16.65 1.65
C GLN A 436 -0.41 16.00 0.71
N LYS A 437 -1.21 16.81 0.00
CA LYS A 437 -2.18 16.31 -0.98
C LYS A 437 -1.51 15.57 -2.15
N ILE A 438 -0.42 16.11 -2.71
CA ILE A 438 0.33 15.44 -3.79
C ILE A 438 0.86 14.09 -3.31
N PHE A 439 1.29 14.00 -2.05
CA PHE A 439 1.82 12.75 -1.49
C PHE A 439 0.72 11.75 -1.15
N ASP A 440 -0.44 12.23 -0.69
CA ASP A 440 -1.63 11.41 -0.43
C ASP A 440 -2.23 10.84 -1.73
N GLU A 441 -2.12 11.58 -2.85
CA GLU A 441 -2.57 11.12 -4.17
C GLU A 441 -1.63 10.05 -4.78
N GLN A 442 -0.37 10.00 -4.34
CA GLN A 442 0.61 9.03 -4.81
C GLN A 442 0.51 7.72 -4.01
N LYS A 443 0.19 6.62 -4.68
CA LYS A 443 0.11 5.29 -4.05
C LYS A 443 1.52 4.70 -3.87
N PHE A 444 1.99 4.63 -2.63
CA PHE A 444 3.27 3.97 -2.32
C PHE A 444 3.08 2.58 -1.73
N TYR A 445 3.89 1.64 -2.22
CA TYR A 445 3.65 0.20 -2.12
C TYR A 445 4.13 -0.52 -0.84
N PRO A 446 4.94 0.04 0.07
CA PRO A 446 5.03 -0.53 1.40
C PRO A 446 3.90 0.08 2.24
N ASN A 447 2.80 -0.66 2.34
CA ASN A 447 2.01 -0.74 3.57
C ASN A 447 1.09 0.46 3.92
N ASP A 448 0.24 1.01 3.03
CA ASP A 448 -0.72 2.08 3.39
C ASP A 448 -0.14 3.19 4.31
N VAL A 449 1.18 3.42 4.22
CA VAL A 449 1.91 4.28 5.14
C VAL A 449 1.48 5.70 4.82
N ARG A 450 1.00 6.41 5.83
CA ARG A 450 0.63 7.81 5.73
C ARG A 450 1.81 8.65 6.14
N LEU A 451 2.06 9.71 5.38
CA LEU A 451 2.95 10.78 5.81
C LEU A 451 2.13 11.85 6.51
N LEU A 452 2.60 12.33 7.65
CA LEU A 452 2.12 13.57 8.25
C LEU A 452 3.25 14.59 8.24
N LEU A 453 3.02 15.73 7.59
CA LEU A 453 3.93 16.87 7.59
C LEU A 453 3.48 17.90 8.63
N ALA A 454 4.38 18.28 9.53
CA ALA A 454 4.16 19.34 10.51
C ALA A 454 5.34 20.33 10.50
N VAL A 455 5.08 21.61 10.79
CA VAL A 455 6.15 22.62 10.90
C VAL A 455 7.07 22.29 12.07
N ASP A 456 8.38 22.21 11.80
CA ASP A 456 9.40 21.96 12.81
C ASP A 456 9.77 23.27 13.52
N THR A 457 8.92 23.71 14.45
CA THR A 457 9.15 24.94 15.22
C THR A 457 10.42 24.90 16.08
N ALA A 458 10.92 23.70 16.40
CA ALA A 458 12.13 23.51 17.18
C ALA A 458 13.43 23.69 16.36
N ASN A 459 13.37 23.58 15.02
CA ASN A 459 14.53 23.67 14.14
C ASN A 459 14.37 24.77 13.08
N GLY A 460 13.84 25.92 13.49
CA GLY A 460 13.77 27.12 12.65
C GLY A 460 12.46 27.30 11.90
N GLY A 461 11.55 26.32 11.89
CA GLY A 461 10.21 26.44 11.33
C GLY A 461 10.22 26.99 9.90
N ILE A 462 9.56 28.13 9.70
CA ILE A 462 9.48 28.82 8.42
C ILE A 462 10.56 29.91 8.36
N ASP A 463 11.51 29.78 7.45
CA ASP A 463 12.52 30.79 7.15
C ASP A 463 12.05 31.65 5.96
N TYR A 464 11.54 32.83 6.26
CA TYR A 464 11.02 33.78 5.25
C TYR A 464 12.12 34.43 4.42
N GLU A 465 13.35 34.53 4.94
CA GLU A 465 14.46 35.16 4.21
C GLU A 465 15.01 34.22 3.15
N LYS A 466 15.22 32.95 3.51
CA LYS A 466 15.70 31.90 2.61
C LYS A 466 14.58 31.22 1.83
N GLN A 467 13.34 31.50 2.20
CA GLN A 467 12.15 30.82 1.68
C GLN A 467 12.26 29.30 1.87
N GLU A 468 12.60 28.88 3.08
CA GLU A 468 12.69 27.46 3.44
C GLU A 468 11.61 27.11 4.46
N ILE A 469 11.00 25.92 4.32
CA ILE A 469 10.07 25.39 5.32
C ILE A 469 10.67 24.13 5.91
N ASN A 470 11.04 24.20 7.19
CA ASN A 470 11.50 23.04 7.96
C ASN A 470 10.28 22.27 8.47
N LEU A 471 10.20 21.00 8.11
CA LEU A 471 9.10 20.11 8.42
C LEU A 471 9.58 18.87 9.15
N ILE A 472 8.73 18.36 10.03
CA ILE A 472 8.78 17.03 10.60
C ILE A 472 7.86 16.14 9.77
N ALA A 473 8.46 15.19 9.05
CA ALA A 473 7.79 14.11 8.35
C ALA A 473 7.62 12.92 9.30
N THR A 474 6.39 12.57 9.64
CA THR A 474 6.07 11.40 10.47
C THR A 474 5.40 10.33 9.61
N HIS A 475 6.02 9.15 9.51
CA HIS A 475 5.51 8.00 8.77
C HIS A 475 4.68 7.14 9.69
N ILE A 476 3.41 6.93 9.35
CA ILE A 476 2.43 6.25 10.22
C ILE A 476 1.80 5.09 9.46
N LEU A 477 1.80 3.91 10.08
CA LEU A 477 1.02 2.76 9.63
C LEU A 477 -0.03 2.44 10.68
N ASN A 478 -1.30 2.51 10.30
CA ASN A 478 -2.44 2.42 11.24
C ASN A 478 -2.28 3.47 12.37
N ASN A 479 -1.97 3.03 13.59
CA ASN A 479 -1.74 3.87 14.76
C ASN A 479 -0.27 3.82 15.24
N VAL A 480 0.64 3.25 14.46
CA VAL A 480 2.05 3.06 14.82
C VAL A 480 2.91 4.05 14.04
N ILE A 481 3.74 4.81 14.76
CA ILE A 481 4.76 5.67 14.16
C ILE A 481 5.93 4.77 13.75
N LEU A 482 6.20 4.72 12.44
CA LEU A 482 7.30 3.92 11.89
C LEU A 482 8.63 4.65 11.99
N ALA A 483 8.63 5.94 11.62
CA ALA A 483 9.80 6.79 11.65
C ALA A 483 9.39 8.27 11.62
N THR A 484 10.30 9.13 12.08
CA THR A 484 10.19 10.58 11.97
C THR A 484 11.48 11.13 11.40
N ASN A 485 11.41 11.97 10.38
CA ASN A 485 12.58 12.61 9.79
C ASN A 485 12.34 14.09 9.50
N LYS A 486 13.43 14.83 9.41
CA LYS A 486 13.40 16.22 8.95
C LYS A 486 13.25 16.26 7.44
N VAL A 487 12.46 17.21 6.96
CA VAL A 487 12.25 17.54 5.56
C VAL A 487 12.40 19.05 5.43
N VAL A 488 13.14 19.50 4.42
CA VAL A 488 13.27 20.92 4.11
C VAL A 488 12.68 21.17 2.75
N LEU A 489 11.67 22.04 2.69
CA LEU A 489 11.15 22.54 1.43
C LEU A 489 11.94 23.77 1.02
N GLN A 490 12.41 23.80 -0.21
CA GLN A 490 13.29 24.83 -0.73
C GLN A 490 13.06 25.06 -2.23
N GLY A 491 13.79 26.03 -2.80
CA GLY A 491 13.70 26.38 -4.23
C GLY A 491 12.44 27.18 -4.57
N PHE A 492 11.92 27.96 -3.62
CA PHE A 492 10.88 28.95 -3.86
C PHE A 492 11.52 30.22 -4.42
N ASN A 493 10.91 30.81 -5.45
CA ASN A 493 11.51 31.97 -6.13
C ASN A 493 11.27 33.26 -5.33
N THR A 494 12.35 33.89 -4.86
CA THR A 494 12.32 35.18 -4.14
C THR A 494 12.17 36.37 -5.09
N SER A 495 12.49 36.19 -6.37
CA SER A 495 12.58 37.27 -7.36
C SER A 495 11.70 37.01 -8.57
N LEU A 496 10.38 37.05 -8.35
CA LEU A 496 9.42 37.10 -9.45
C LEU A 496 9.72 38.33 -10.32
N SER A 497 9.72 38.15 -11.65
CA SER A 497 9.70 39.29 -12.56
C SER A 497 8.48 40.17 -12.25
N ASP A 498 8.53 41.47 -12.57
CA ASP A 498 7.41 42.37 -12.27
C ASP A 498 6.12 41.90 -12.95
N ASP A 499 6.22 41.30 -14.13
CA ASP A 499 5.07 40.68 -14.80
C ASP A 499 4.55 39.43 -14.06
N ALA A 500 5.44 38.59 -13.49
CA ALA A 500 5.02 37.45 -12.68
C ALA A 500 4.35 37.89 -11.37
N LYS A 501 4.83 38.96 -10.72
CA LYS A 501 4.17 39.56 -9.54
C LYS A 501 2.76 40.00 -9.89
N LEU A 502 2.58 40.69 -11.03
CA LEU A 502 1.28 41.18 -11.46
C LEU A 502 0.29 40.04 -11.77
N VAL A 503 0.75 39.00 -12.48
CA VAL A 503 -0.06 37.80 -12.80
C VAL A 503 -0.46 37.06 -11.53
N LEU A 504 0.46 36.91 -10.60
CA LEU A 504 0.21 36.24 -9.34
C LEU A 504 -0.77 37.00 -8.44
N GLU A 505 -0.58 38.31 -8.28
CA GLU A 505 -1.52 39.12 -7.51
C GLU A 505 -2.93 39.04 -8.12
N ALA A 506 -3.04 38.99 -9.46
CA ALA A 506 -4.30 38.77 -10.13
C ALA A 506 -4.91 37.40 -9.79
N TYR A 507 -4.10 36.34 -9.85
CA TYR A 507 -4.49 34.98 -9.50
C TYR A 507 -4.95 34.84 -8.03
N ASN A 508 -4.15 35.31 -7.08
CA ASN A 508 -4.42 35.17 -5.64
C ASN A 508 -5.67 35.96 -5.19
N ASN A 509 -5.95 37.10 -5.84
CA ASN A 509 -7.11 37.92 -5.53
C ASN A 509 -8.37 37.53 -6.32
N PHE A 510 -8.29 36.53 -7.20
CA PHE A 510 -9.45 36.07 -7.96
C PHE A 510 -10.23 34.98 -7.21
N ASN A 511 -11.39 35.35 -6.69
CA ASN A 511 -12.20 34.51 -5.80
C ASN A 511 -13.46 33.91 -6.45
N ILE A 512 -13.71 34.19 -7.73
CA ILE A 512 -14.90 33.68 -8.42
C ILE A 512 -14.69 32.19 -8.74
N LYS A 513 -15.52 31.33 -8.12
CA LYS A 513 -15.56 29.88 -8.38
C LYS A 513 -16.84 29.43 -9.06
N GLU A 514 -17.89 30.24 -8.97
CA GLU A 514 -19.19 29.95 -9.56
C GLU A 514 -19.74 31.18 -10.29
N LEU A 515 -20.39 30.93 -11.42
CA LEU A 515 -21.00 31.93 -12.28
C LEU A 515 -22.40 31.48 -12.68
N GLN A 516 -23.27 32.44 -12.96
CA GLN A 516 -24.64 32.19 -13.38
C GLN A 516 -24.85 32.64 -14.83
N ALA A 517 -25.32 31.72 -15.67
CA ALA A 517 -25.77 32.04 -17.00
C ALA A 517 -27.07 32.85 -16.94
N ARG A 518 -27.25 33.80 -17.86
CA ARG A 518 -28.49 34.58 -17.96
C ARG A 518 -29.66 33.69 -18.38
N ASN A 519 -30.89 34.16 -18.18
CA ASN A 519 -32.03 33.52 -18.81
C ASN A 519 -32.00 33.78 -20.34
N PRO A 520 -32.42 32.80 -21.16
CA PRO A 520 -32.59 32.99 -22.60
C PRO A 520 -33.70 34.04 -22.86
N VAL A 521 -33.51 34.92 -23.86
CA VAL A 521 -34.50 35.96 -24.22
C VAL A 521 -35.48 35.42 -25.27
N VAL A 522 -36.58 36.11 -25.55
CA VAL A 522 -37.61 35.62 -26.51
C VAL A 522 -37.11 35.67 -27.97
N SER A 523 -36.29 36.65 -28.36
CA SER A 523 -35.63 36.69 -29.69
C SER A 523 -34.66 35.52 -29.88
N ASP A 524 -34.05 35.15 -28.77
CA ASP A 524 -33.23 33.98 -28.55
C ASP A 524 -34.14 32.74 -28.80
N THR A 525 -35.32 32.59 -28.20
CA THR A 525 -36.19 31.40 -28.43
C THR A 525 -36.65 31.09 -29.87
N VAL A 526 -36.75 32.06 -30.78
CA VAL A 526 -37.18 31.80 -32.18
C VAL A 526 -36.02 31.28 -33.05
N ASN A 527 -34.78 31.69 -32.76
CA ASN A 527 -33.57 31.20 -33.43
C ASN A 527 -32.82 30.12 -32.61
N GLU A 528 -33.04 30.00 -31.30
CA GLU A 528 -32.30 29.13 -30.39
C GLU A 528 -32.90 27.74 -30.24
N ALA A 529 -34.18 27.56 -30.59
CA ALA A 529 -34.71 26.24 -30.88
C ALA A 529 -33.93 25.56 -32.03
N ALA A 530 -33.39 26.35 -32.97
CA ALA A 530 -32.68 25.85 -34.14
C ALA A 530 -31.27 25.27 -33.87
N GLY A 531 -30.80 25.11 -32.61
CA GLY A 531 -29.44 24.62 -32.38
C GLY A 531 -28.99 24.16 -30.99
N GLY A 532 -29.83 24.18 -29.95
CA GLY A 532 -29.43 23.64 -28.63
C GLY A 532 -28.37 24.47 -27.89
N LEU A 533 -28.26 25.77 -28.17
CA LEU A 533 -27.23 26.69 -27.66
C LEU A 533 -27.34 27.08 -26.17
N TRP A 534 -28.25 26.45 -25.41
CA TRP A 534 -28.41 26.64 -23.95
C TRP A 534 -28.28 25.34 -23.16
N ILE A 535 -27.66 24.33 -23.79
CA ILE A 535 -27.38 23.03 -23.19
C ILE A 535 -25.88 22.96 -22.90
N PRO A 536 -25.46 22.40 -21.74
CA PRO A 536 -24.05 22.34 -21.35
C PRO A 536 -23.11 21.75 -22.40
N SER A 537 -23.51 20.62 -23.03
CA SER A 537 -22.70 19.90 -24.03
C SER A 537 -22.44 20.68 -25.32
N ARG A 538 -23.16 21.78 -25.55
CA ARG A 538 -23.02 22.65 -26.71
C ARG A 538 -22.33 23.99 -26.38
N GLN A 539 -21.97 24.22 -25.12
CA GLN A 539 -21.29 25.45 -24.71
C GLN A 539 -19.78 25.26 -24.82
N HIS A 540 -19.14 26.00 -25.72
CA HIS A 540 -17.69 26.04 -25.83
C HIS A 540 -17.27 27.51 -25.80
N PHE A 541 -16.65 27.90 -24.68
CA PHE A 541 -16.13 29.25 -24.47
C PHE A 541 -14.61 29.23 -24.60
N ASN A 542 -14.09 30.00 -25.55
CA ASN A 542 -12.65 30.15 -25.78
C ASN A 542 -12.15 31.57 -25.46
N SER A 543 -13.03 32.45 -25.02
CA SER A 543 -12.71 33.82 -24.62
C SER A 543 -13.64 34.33 -23.53
N LEU A 544 -13.19 35.36 -22.81
CA LEU A 544 -13.98 36.04 -21.80
C LEU A 544 -15.18 36.77 -22.43
N GLU A 545 -15.04 37.28 -23.65
CA GLU A 545 -16.10 37.95 -24.41
C GLU A 545 -17.24 36.98 -24.76
N GLU A 546 -16.92 35.77 -25.21
CA GLU A 546 -17.91 34.73 -25.47
C GLU A 546 -18.64 34.32 -24.19
N LEU A 547 -17.90 34.13 -23.10
CA LEU A 547 -18.48 33.81 -21.80
C LEU A 547 -19.43 34.92 -21.32
N ASN A 548 -18.98 36.17 -21.32
CA ASN A 548 -19.75 37.32 -20.84
C ASN A 548 -21.06 37.55 -21.62
N LYS A 549 -21.18 37.08 -22.87
CA LYS A 549 -22.45 37.10 -23.63
C LYS A 549 -23.51 36.16 -23.06
N LYS A 550 -23.10 35.09 -22.36
CA LYS A 550 -23.96 34.07 -21.76
C LYS A 550 -24.17 34.24 -20.26
N LEU A 551 -23.42 35.10 -19.58
CA LEU A 551 -23.58 35.38 -18.15
C LEU A 551 -24.72 36.39 -17.87
N SER A 552 -25.32 36.27 -16.69
CA SER A 552 -26.19 37.31 -16.14
C SER A 552 -25.38 38.59 -15.87
N GLN A 553 -26.05 39.74 -15.86
CA GLN A 553 -25.35 41.04 -15.78
C GLN A 553 -24.46 41.13 -14.53
N ASP A 554 -24.95 40.66 -13.38
CA ASP A 554 -24.22 40.70 -12.11
C ASP A 554 -23.06 39.70 -12.02
N HIS A 555 -22.99 38.76 -12.97
CA HIS A 555 -21.92 37.76 -13.05
C HIS A 555 -20.92 38.05 -14.17
N LYS A 556 -21.10 39.11 -14.96
CA LYS A 556 -20.14 39.48 -16.00
C LYS A 556 -18.80 39.86 -15.38
N ILE A 557 -17.73 39.24 -15.87
CA ILE A 557 -16.38 39.52 -15.43
C ILE A 557 -15.82 40.65 -16.30
N MET A 558 -15.89 41.87 -15.76
CA MET A 558 -15.44 43.08 -16.46
C MET A 558 -14.12 43.63 -15.92
N THR A 559 -13.73 43.25 -14.69
CA THR A 559 -12.50 43.70 -14.04
C THR A 559 -11.88 42.57 -13.23
N TRP A 560 -10.55 42.61 -13.09
CA TRP A 560 -9.75 41.77 -12.20
C TRP A 560 -8.50 42.57 -11.82
N HIS A 561 -7.83 42.13 -10.75
CA HIS A 561 -6.66 42.82 -10.25
C HIS A 561 -5.55 42.86 -11.33
N ASN A 562 -4.87 44.01 -11.46
CA ASN A 562 -3.84 44.28 -12.47
C ASN A 562 -4.27 44.18 -13.97
N LYS A 563 -5.58 44.13 -14.27
CA LYS A 563 -6.09 44.22 -15.66
C LYS A 563 -5.54 45.45 -16.42
N ASN A 564 -5.56 46.61 -15.77
CA ASN A 564 -5.05 47.87 -16.31
C ASN A 564 -3.53 47.91 -16.52
N LYS A 565 -2.80 46.96 -15.92
CA LYS A 565 -1.34 46.81 -16.08
C LYS A 565 -0.97 45.71 -17.09
N GLY A 566 -1.94 45.26 -17.91
CA GLY A 566 -1.71 44.34 -19.02
C GLY A 566 -1.84 42.84 -18.68
N VAL A 567 -2.36 42.47 -17.50
CA VAL A 567 -2.68 41.07 -17.20
C VAL A 567 -3.99 40.68 -17.89
N ILE A 568 -3.98 39.60 -18.67
CA ILE A 568 -5.11 39.06 -19.43
C ILE A 568 -5.69 37.84 -18.71
N LEU A 569 -7.00 37.63 -18.80
CA LEU A 569 -7.69 36.44 -18.30
C LEU A 569 -8.15 35.58 -19.48
N ASP A 570 -7.46 34.46 -19.68
CA ASP A 570 -7.82 33.46 -20.69
C ASP A 570 -8.86 32.48 -20.13
N VAL A 571 -9.83 32.11 -20.96
CA VAL A 571 -10.93 31.22 -20.61
C VAL A 571 -10.99 30.04 -21.57
N LYS A 572 -11.14 28.84 -21.02
CA LYS A 572 -11.35 27.62 -21.81
C LYS A 572 -12.39 26.72 -21.18
N THR A 573 -13.30 26.16 -21.97
CA THR A 573 -14.18 25.07 -21.51
C THR A 573 -13.41 23.76 -21.36
N ILE A 574 -13.54 23.12 -20.20
CA ILE A 574 -12.87 21.84 -19.88
C ILE A 574 -13.84 20.69 -19.57
N GLY A 575 -15.12 20.99 -19.35
CA GLY A 575 -16.12 19.96 -19.10
C GLY A 575 -17.54 20.51 -19.02
N PHE A 576 -18.52 19.61 -18.96
CA PHE A 576 -19.93 19.94 -18.79
C PHE A 576 -20.68 18.81 -18.08
N ASN A 577 -21.81 19.13 -17.46
CA ASN A 577 -22.69 18.19 -16.79
C ASN A 577 -24.15 18.51 -17.14
N GLY A 578 -24.77 17.61 -17.93
CA GLY A 578 -26.16 17.71 -18.39
C GLY A 578 -27.22 17.42 -17.32
N VAL A 579 -26.87 16.72 -16.25
CA VAL A 579 -27.79 16.45 -15.13
C VAL A 579 -28.01 17.71 -14.30
N ASN A 580 -26.94 18.48 -14.07
CA ASN A 580 -26.97 19.68 -13.23
C ASN A 580 -27.04 20.99 -14.04
N GLY A 581 -26.96 20.94 -15.37
CA GLY A 581 -27.06 22.14 -16.22
C GLY A 581 -25.86 23.06 -16.07
N THR A 582 -24.65 22.47 -16.00
CA THR A 582 -23.42 23.22 -15.68
C THR A 582 -22.30 23.00 -16.68
N VAL A 583 -21.48 24.04 -16.88
CA VAL A 583 -20.26 24.02 -17.71
C VAL A 583 -19.07 24.35 -16.82
N THR A 584 -18.02 23.54 -16.90
CA THR A 584 -16.77 23.74 -16.17
C THR A 584 -15.76 24.46 -17.06
N LEU A 585 -15.23 25.56 -16.56
CA LEU A 585 -14.26 26.42 -17.23
C LEU A 585 -12.92 26.40 -16.49
N GLN A 586 -11.86 26.62 -17.25
CA GLN A 586 -10.50 26.85 -16.78
C GLN A 586 -10.12 28.30 -17.10
N PHE A 587 -9.73 29.04 -16.08
CA PHE A 587 -9.30 30.42 -16.16
C PHE A 587 -7.80 30.50 -15.88
N ASN A 588 -7.06 31.20 -16.74
CA ASN A 588 -5.62 31.42 -16.56
C ASN A 588 -5.31 32.93 -16.67
N PHE A 589 -4.58 33.48 -15.71
CA PHE A 589 -4.04 34.82 -15.83
C PHE A 589 -2.75 34.78 -16.63
N LYS A 590 -2.58 35.73 -17.56
CA LYS A 590 -1.42 35.80 -18.45
C LYS A 590 -0.86 37.20 -18.58
N LYS A 591 0.46 37.31 -18.72
CA LYS A 591 1.14 38.52 -19.17
C LYS A 591 2.44 38.15 -19.87
N GLY A 592 2.55 38.45 -21.17
CA GLY A 592 3.65 37.95 -21.99
C GLY A 592 3.67 36.43 -22.04
N GLU A 593 4.82 35.82 -21.75
CA GLU A 593 4.99 34.35 -21.67
C GLU A 593 4.58 33.75 -20.31
N ILE A 594 4.23 34.60 -19.33
CA ILE A 594 3.93 34.18 -17.96
C ILE A 594 2.46 33.80 -17.84
N ILE A 595 2.19 32.60 -17.35
CA ILE A 595 0.85 32.02 -17.23
C ILE A 595 0.67 31.49 -15.80
N SER A 596 -0.44 31.84 -15.13
CA SER A 596 -0.76 31.32 -13.80
C SER A 596 -1.17 29.84 -13.84
N GLU A 597 -1.15 29.20 -12.66
CA GLU A 597 -1.91 27.96 -12.46
C GLU A 597 -3.40 28.18 -12.81
N PRO A 598 -4.10 27.13 -13.26
CA PRO A 598 -5.49 27.25 -13.64
C PRO A 598 -6.45 27.38 -12.48
N ILE A 599 -7.46 28.22 -12.66
CA ILE A 599 -8.60 28.32 -11.76
C ILE A 599 -9.80 27.65 -12.42
N THR A 600 -10.36 26.65 -11.75
CA THR A 600 -11.61 26.03 -12.18
C THR A 600 -12.81 26.86 -11.73
N VAL A 601 -13.70 27.18 -12.67
CA VAL A 601 -14.93 27.94 -12.44
C VAL A 601 -16.12 27.19 -13.02
N THR A 602 -17.21 27.08 -12.27
CA THR A 602 -18.45 26.43 -12.73
C THR A 602 -19.49 27.46 -13.14
N VAL A 603 -19.99 27.38 -14.38
CA VAL A 603 -21.12 28.18 -14.85
C VAL A 603 -22.40 27.35 -14.75
N LYS A 604 -23.37 27.83 -13.99
CA LYS A 604 -24.69 27.20 -13.77
C LYS A 604 -25.77 27.91 -14.58
N GLY A 605 -26.93 27.27 -14.76
CA GLY A 605 -28.11 27.89 -15.39
C GLY A 605 -28.39 27.49 -16.83
N PHE A 606 -27.74 26.44 -17.33
CA PHE A 606 -28.10 25.82 -18.60
C PHE A 606 -29.21 24.78 -18.40
N PHE A 607 -29.92 24.42 -19.46
CA PHE A 607 -30.98 23.41 -19.38
C PHE A 607 -30.42 22.05 -18.98
N ILE A 608 -31.05 21.43 -17.98
CA ILE A 608 -30.75 20.04 -17.62
C ILE A 608 -31.41 19.08 -18.62
N ASP A 609 -30.88 17.86 -18.73
CA ASP A 609 -31.37 16.87 -19.69
C ASP A 609 -32.88 16.59 -19.54
N ALA A 610 -33.40 16.58 -18.30
CA ALA A 610 -34.84 16.43 -18.04
C ALA A 610 -35.69 17.59 -18.61
N GLN A 611 -35.22 18.83 -18.47
CA GLN A 611 -35.89 20.00 -19.05
C GLN A 611 -35.83 19.98 -20.58
N VAL A 612 -34.71 19.54 -21.16
CA VAL A 612 -34.58 19.36 -22.61
C VAL A 612 -35.61 18.36 -23.12
N ILE A 613 -35.81 17.25 -22.40
CA ILE A 613 -36.80 16.23 -22.73
C ILE A 613 -38.21 16.77 -22.61
N ASP A 614 -38.53 17.53 -21.56
CA ASP A 614 -39.87 18.11 -21.42
C ASP A 614 -40.18 19.13 -22.52
N ILE A 615 -39.20 19.97 -22.89
CA ILE A 615 -39.32 20.89 -24.03
C ILE A 615 -39.54 20.10 -25.32
N ALA A 616 -38.71 19.08 -25.59
CA ALA A 616 -38.79 18.26 -26.78
C ALA A 616 -40.10 17.46 -26.85
N LYS A 617 -40.57 16.90 -25.73
CA LYS A 617 -41.85 16.21 -25.59
C LYS A 617 -43.00 17.13 -25.97
N ASN A 618 -43.01 18.36 -25.47
CA ASN A 618 -44.06 19.32 -25.77
C ASN A 618 -44.00 19.80 -27.22
N ALA A 619 -42.79 20.00 -27.75
CA ALA A 619 -42.60 20.34 -29.16
C ALA A 619 -43.07 19.21 -30.08
N PHE A 620 -42.76 17.95 -29.73
CA PHE A 620 -43.24 16.76 -30.42
C PHE A 620 -44.78 16.69 -30.40
N LYS A 621 -45.42 16.82 -29.23
CA LYS A 621 -46.89 16.86 -29.11
C LYS A 621 -47.50 17.97 -29.98
N LYS A 622 -46.91 19.17 -29.97
CA LYS A 622 -47.40 20.31 -30.76
C LYS A 622 -47.22 20.11 -32.27
N MET A 623 -46.11 19.52 -32.69
CA MET A 623 -45.84 19.19 -34.09
C MET A 623 -46.89 18.22 -34.65
N LEU A 624 -47.27 17.20 -33.88
CA LEU A 624 -48.30 16.23 -34.27
C LEU A 624 -49.70 16.84 -34.44
N GLU A 625 -49.95 17.97 -33.79
CA GLU A 625 -51.21 18.71 -33.89
C GLU A 625 -51.14 19.87 -34.89
N THR A 626 -50.00 20.06 -35.57
CA THR A 626 -49.84 21.13 -36.55
C THR A 626 -50.68 20.84 -37.79
N LYS A 627 -51.61 21.75 -38.09
CA LYS A 627 -52.53 21.66 -39.23
C LYS A 627 -52.02 22.50 -40.40
N ASP A 628 -52.20 21.99 -41.61
CA ASP A 628 -51.97 22.74 -42.84
C ASP A 628 -53.09 23.77 -43.08
N GLN A 629 -52.97 24.55 -44.17
CA GLN A 629 -53.95 25.57 -44.54
C GLN A 629 -55.36 24.99 -44.79
N SER A 630 -55.48 23.68 -45.00
CA SER A 630 -56.75 22.96 -45.19
C SER A 630 -57.33 22.41 -43.88
N GLY A 631 -56.68 22.67 -42.73
CA GLY A 631 -57.13 22.22 -41.42
C GLY A 631 -56.85 20.73 -41.13
N VAL A 632 -56.09 20.06 -42.01
CA VAL A 632 -55.67 18.65 -41.86
C VAL A 632 -54.31 18.63 -41.19
N LYS A 633 -54.04 17.65 -40.32
CA LYS A 633 -52.72 17.48 -39.71
C LYS A 633 -51.67 17.30 -40.81
N ALA A 634 -50.68 18.18 -40.86
CA ALA A 634 -49.66 18.18 -41.90
C ALA A 634 -48.91 16.83 -41.97
N ILE A 635 -48.70 16.21 -40.80
CA ILE A 635 -48.07 14.90 -40.68
C ILE A 635 -48.91 13.76 -41.27
N ASP A 636 -50.23 13.78 -41.10
CA ASP A 636 -51.10 12.75 -41.66
C ASP A 636 -51.07 12.77 -43.19
N LYS A 637 -51.06 13.97 -43.78
CA LYS A 637 -50.94 14.16 -45.22
C LYS A 637 -49.59 13.66 -45.76
N LYS A 638 -48.48 13.97 -45.09
CA LYS A 638 -47.14 13.52 -45.52
C LYS A 638 -46.93 12.01 -45.34
N ILE A 639 -47.53 11.42 -44.32
CA ILE A 639 -47.56 9.95 -44.17
C ILE A 639 -48.38 9.31 -45.30
N GLN A 640 -49.49 9.93 -45.71
CA GLN A 640 -50.33 9.46 -46.82
C GLN A 640 -49.68 9.66 -48.21
N GLU A 641 -48.90 10.72 -48.41
CA GLU A 641 -48.14 10.98 -49.65
C GLU A 641 -47.06 9.90 -49.91
N PHE A 642 -46.61 9.22 -48.86
CA PHE A 642 -45.63 8.14 -48.97
C PHE A 642 -46.32 6.79 -49.11
N VAL A 643 -46.38 6.28 -50.33
CA VAL A 643 -46.94 4.96 -50.64
C VAL A 643 -45.96 3.87 -50.21
N VAL A 644 -46.05 3.41 -48.96
CA VAL A 644 -45.39 2.16 -48.56
C VAL A 644 -46.29 1.00 -48.99
N TYR A 645 -45.87 0.29 -50.03
CA TYR A 645 -46.51 -0.96 -50.43
C TYR A 645 -46.22 -2.03 -49.37
N ILE A 646 -47.12 -2.16 -48.39
CA ILE A 646 -47.21 -3.37 -47.57
C ILE A 646 -47.99 -4.37 -48.43
N ALA A 647 -47.34 -5.45 -48.88
CA ALA A 647 -48.06 -6.49 -49.61
C ALA A 647 -49.06 -7.11 -48.63
N LEU A 648 -50.35 -7.17 -49.00
CA LEU A 648 -51.31 -7.98 -48.26
C LEU A 648 -50.75 -9.40 -48.22
N PRO A 649 -50.69 -10.06 -47.05
CA PRO A 649 -50.30 -11.45 -47.02
C PRO A 649 -51.27 -12.20 -47.92
N GLN A 650 -50.76 -12.72 -49.05
CA GLN A 650 -51.41 -13.89 -49.63
C GLN A 650 -51.44 -14.93 -48.51
N THR A 651 -52.53 -15.68 -48.43
CA THR A 651 -52.99 -16.49 -47.29
C THR A 651 -52.01 -17.55 -46.73
N SER A 652 -50.74 -17.50 -47.09
CA SER A 652 -49.63 -18.35 -46.65
C SER A 652 -48.33 -17.61 -46.23
N GLU A 653 -48.28 -16.27 -46.17
CA GLU A 653 -47.05 -15.59 -45.73
C GLU A 653 -46.81 -15.65 -44.21
N THR A 654 -45.58 -16.03 -43.82
CA THR A 654 -45.17 -16.14 -42.41
C THR A 654 -45.21 -14.80 -41.67
N PRO A 655 -45.60 -14.76 -40.37
CA PRO A 655 -45.68 -13.55 -39.53
C PRO A 655 -44.44 -12.62 -39.53
N ARG A 656 -43.25 -13.14 -39.89
CA ARG A 656 -42.00 -12.37 -40.00
C ARG A 656 -41.99 -11.30 -41.10
N ASN A 657 -42.66 -11.52 -42.23
CA ASN A 657 -42.66 -10.56 -43.36
C ASN A 657 -43.49 -9.31 -43.04
N VAL A 658 -44.65 -9.54 -42.44
CA VAL A 658 -45.55 -8.51 -41.91
C VAL A 658 -44.86 -7.60 -40.89
N GLN A 659 -44.17 -8.19 -39.91
CA GLN A 659 -43.49 -7.41 -38.89
C GLN A 659 -42.34 -6.58 -39.48
N THR A 660 -41.63 -7.12 -40.48
CA THR A 660 -40.54 -6.41 -41.17
C THR A 660 -41.07 -5.19 -41.92
N GLN A 661 -42.22 -5.31 -42.59
CA GLN A 661 -42.84 -4.19 -43.32
C GLN A 661 -43.39 -3.11 -42.37
N LEU A 662 -44.00 -3.51 -41.25
CA LEU A 662 -44.39 -2.58 -40.19
C LEU A 662 -43.17 -1.85 -39.57
N ASN A 663 -42.04 -2.55 -39.41
CA ASN A 663 -40.81 -1.95 -38.90
C ASN A 663 -40.22 -0.93 -39.90
N ILE A 664 -40.26 -1.21 -41.20
CA ILE A 664 -39.82 -0.26 -42.25
C ILE A 664 -40.71 0.98 -42.26
N PHE A 665 -42.03 0.79 -42.23
CA PHE A 665 -43.00 1.90 -42.16
C PHE A 665 -42.80 2.73 -40.88
N GLY A 666 -42.66 2.07 -39.71
CA GLY A 666 -42.38 2.73 -38.44
C GLY A 666 -41.04 3.49 -38.44
N SER A 667 -40.01 2.97 -39.10
CA SER A 667 -38.70 3.65 -39.24
C SER A 667 -38.78 4.87 -40.14
N TYR A 668 -39.53 4.79 -41.25
CA TYR A 668 -39.79 5.94 -42.12
C TYR A 668 -40.53 7.05 -41.37
N VAL A 669 -41.61 6.71 -40.67
CA VAL A 669 -42.40 7.66 -39.88
C VAL A 669 -41.54 8.29 -38.78
N ALA A 670 -40.73 7.51 -38.07
CA ALA A 670 -39.81 8.03 -37.07
C ALA A 670 -38.76 8.98 -37.68
N ASN A 671 -38.23 8.68 -38.86
CA ASN A 671 -37.29 9.56 -39.56
C ASN A 671 -37.93 10.87 -40.03
N LEU A 672 -39.16 10.82 -40.57
CA LEU A 672 -39.92 12.02 -40.94
C LEU A 672 -40.18 12.91 -39.72
N ILE A 673 -40.58 12.30 -38.61
CA ILE A 673 -40.79 12.97 -37.32
C ILE A 673 -39.50 13.60 -36.80
N ASN A 674 -38.36 12.91 -36.91
CA ASN A 674 -37.11 13.37 -36.33
C ASN A 674 -36.36 14.37 -37.21
N PHE A 675 -36.39 14.20 -38.51
CA PHE A 675 -35.53 14.90 -39.47
C PHE A 675 -36.31 15.57 -40.60
N GLY A 676 -37.63 15.72 -40.44
CA GLY A 676 -38.50 16.37 -41.42
C GLY A 676 -38.00 17.75 -41.86
N SER A 677 -38.31 18.09 -43.11
CA SER A 677 -37.88 19.33 -43.75
C SER A 677 -38.92 20.43 -43.55
N PHE A 678 -38.44 21.63 -43.20
CA PHE A 678 -39.26 22.84 -43.15
C PHE A 678 -39.97 23.15 -44.47
N ALA A 679 -39.30 22.88 -45.60
CA ALA A 679 -39.87 23.09 -46.93
C ALA A 679 -41.06 22.16 -47.20
N ASP A 680 -41.12 21.02 -46.50
CA ASP A 680 -42.21 20.05 -46.57
C ASP A 680 -43.31 20.28 -45.53
N GLY A 681 -43.24 21.38 -44.76
CA GLY A 681 -44.27 21.76 -43.79
C GLY A 681 -44.27 20.96 -42.49
N ILE A 682 -43.27 20.11 -42.24
CA ILE A 682 -43.09 19.37 -40.99
C ILE A 682 -41.64 19.57 -40.50
N PRO A 683 -41.41 20.52 -39.58
CA PRO A 683 -40.09 20.68 -39.00
C PRO A 683 -39.74 19.49 -38.11
N GLY A 684 -38.61 18.83 -38.37
CA GLY A 684 -38.20 17.65 -37.60
C GLY A 684 -37.96 17.93 -36.11
N LEU A 685 -38.22 16.94 -35.26
CA LEU A 685 -38.03 17.02 -33.81
C LEU A 685 -36.57 17.25 -33.40
N SER A 686 -35.60 16.75 -34.17
CA SER A 686 -34.19 17.06 -33.92
C SER A 686 -33.91 18.56 -33.96
N TRP A 687 -34.68 19.31 -34.74
CA TRP A 687 -34.67 20.77 -34.76
C TRP A 687 -35.53 21.37 -33.65
N LEU A 688 -36.78 20.92 -33.49
CA LEU A 688 -37.72 21.52 -32.53
C LEU A 688 -37.40 21.22 -31.05
N GLY A 689 -36.70 20.12 -30.80
CA GLY A 689 -36.51 19.51 -29.48
C GLY A 689 -35.05 19.47 -29.04
N ASN A 690 -34.23 20.42 -29.48
CA ASN A 690 -32.81 20.52 -29.09
C ASN A 690 -32.04 19.20 -29.28
N THR A 691 -32.13 18.61 -30.48
CA THR A 691 -31.48 17.34 -30.87
C THR A 691 -32.03 16.07 -30.20
N ALA A 692 -33.08 16.18 -29.36
CA ALA A 692 -33.84 15.01 -28.93
C ALA A 692 -34.53 14.33 -30.12
N LEU A 693 -34.71 13.01 -30.03
CA LEU A 693 -35.30 12.19 -31.10
C LEU A 693 -36.48 11.40 -30.55
N ALA A 694 -37.55 11.29 -31.32
CA ALA A 694 -38.65 10.38 -31.05
C ALA A 694 -38.30 8.98 -31.56
N ARG A 695 -38.53 7.97 -30.74
CA ARG A 695 -38.44 6.56 -31.12
C ARG A 695 -39.80 5.91 -31.02
N ILE A 696 -40.17 5.15 -32.04
CA ILE A 696 -41.37 4.32 -32.01
C ILE A 696 -41.15 3.09 -31.11
N LYS A 697 -42.02 2.88 -30.12
CA LYS A 697 -42.02 1.72 -29.22
C LYS A 697 -42.97 0.63 -29.72
N HIS A 698 -44.07 1.03 -30.33
CA HIS A 698 -45.10 0.13 -30.82
C HIS A 698 -45.79 0.73 -32.04
N LEU A 699 -46.14 -0.13 -32.99
CA LEU A 699 -46.96 0.18 -34.14
C LEU A 699 -47.76 -1.05 -34.53
N ASP A 700 -49.08 -0.93 -34.55
CA ASP A 700 -49.97 -1.98 -35.03
C ASP A 700 -50.56 -1.66 -36.42
N PHE A 701 -51.25 -2.66 -36.98
CA PHE A 701 -51.92 -2.57 -38.28
C PHE A 701 -53.10 -1.61 -38.33
N GLU A 702 -53.68 -1.28 -37.18
CA GLU A 702 -54.78 -0.33 -37.08
C GLU A 702 -54.29 1.12 -37.05
N GLY A 703 -52.97 1.31 -37.12
CA GLY A 703 -52.31 2.61 -37.11
C GLY A 703 -52.10 3.15 -35.69
N ASN A 704 -52.29 2.35 -34.65
CA ASN A 704 -52.00 2.79 -33.28
C ASN A 704 -50.49 2.72 -33.06
N ALA A 705 -49.89 3.91 -32.93
CA ALA A 705 -48.46 4.08 -32.73
C ALA A 705 -48.18 4.64 -31.33
N LYS A 706 -47.11 4.18 -30.69
CA LYS A 706 -46.60 4.73 -29.44
C LYS A 706 -45.18 5.23 -29.64
N PHE A 707 -44.94 6.49 -29.28
CA PHE A 707 -43.63 7.12 -29.36
C PHE A 707 -43.11 7.48 -27.98
N VAL A 708 -41.80 7.45 -27.80
CA VAL A 708 -41.11 8.10 -26.68
C VAL A 708 -40.10 9.09 -27.24
N VAL A 709 -39.95 10.24 -26.59
CA VAL A 709 -38.88 11.20 -26.90
C VAL A 709 -37.66 10.82 -26.07
N MET A 710 -36.51 10.76 -26.72
CA MET A 710 -35.24 10.33 -26.16
C MET A 710 -34.21 11.44 -26.25
N TYR A 711 -33.47 11.62 -25.16
CA TYR A 711 -32.30 12.51 -25.13
C TYR A 711 -31.34 12.03 -24.03
N ASN A 712 -30.05 11.90 -24.37
CA ASN A 712 -28.96 11.51 -23.45
C ASN A 712 -29.27 10.32 -22.52
N GLY A 713 -29.91 9.26 -23.05
CA GLY A 713 -30.23 8.03 -22.31
C GLY A 713 -31.51 8.07 -21.46
N LEU A 714 -32.18 9.22 -21.37
CA LEU A 714 -33.49 9.36 -20.75
C LEU A 714 -34.61 9.21 -21.79
N GLU A 715 -35.77 8.70 -21.35
CA GLU A 715 -36.96 8.50 -22.19
C GLU A 715 -38.17 9.20 -21.57
N SER A 716 -38.99 9.86 -22.39
CA SER A 716 -40.28 10.39 -21.97
C SER A 716 -41.32 9.28 -21.73
N GLU A 717 -42.47 9.66 -21.17
CA GLU A 717 -43.70 8.86 -21.23
C GLU A 717 -44.10 8.47 -22.67
N GLU A 718 -44.85 7.37 -22.81
CA GLU A 718 -45.39 6.93 -24.10
C GLU A 718 -46.48 7.90 -24.59
N ILE A 719 -46.32 8.39 -25.81
CA ILE A 719 -47.27 9.26 -26.49
C ILE A 719 -47.97 8.43 -27.58
N SER A 720 -49.25 8.19 -27.38
CA SER A 720 -50.10 7.43 -28.31
C SER A 720 -50.63 8.33 -29.42
N ILE A 721 -50.48 7.89 -30.66
CA ILE A 721 -50.92 8.60 -31.87
C ILE A 721 -51.59 7.58 -32.78
N LYS A 722 -52.71 7.95 -33.38
CA LYS A 722 -53.31 7.17 -34.45
C LYS A 722 -52.81 7.70 -35.78
N LEU A 723 -51.91 6.94 -36.41
CA LEU A 723 -51.40 7.23 -37.75
C LEU A 723 -52.42 6.79 -38.80
N PRO A 724 -52.47 7.46 -39.96
CA PRO A 724 -53.22 6.95 -41.11
C PRO A 724 -52.82 5.51 -41.43
N LYS A 725 -53.81 4.68 -41.79
CA LYS A 725 -53.53 3.29 -42.19
C LYS A 725 -52.60 3.29 -43.41
N PRO A 726 -51.59 2.41 -43.46
CA PRO A 726 -50.82 2.22 -44.69
C PRO A 726 -51.78 1.78 -45.81
N GLN A 727 -51.63 2.34 -47.01
CA GLN A 727 -52.48 1.99 -48.15
C GLN A 727 -51.98 0.71 -48.82
N PHE A 728 -52.79 -0.35 -48.76
CA PHE A 728 -52.51 -1.64 -49.41
C PHE A 728 -53.09 -1.65 -50.82
N LYS A 729 -52.25 -1.81 -51.85
CA LYS A 729 -52.76 -1.95 -53.23
C LYS A 729 -53.20 -3.40 -53.46
N GLY A 730 -54.50 -3.67 -53.30
CA GLY A 730 -55.08 -4.96 -53.63
C GLY A 730 -56.40 -5.28 -52.93
N ALA A 731 -57.47 -4.51 -53.19
CA ALA A 731 -58.83 -5.01 -53.00
C ALA A 731 -59.66 -4.70 -54.24
N VAL A 732 -60.15 -5.79 -54.81
CA VAL A 732 -60.91 -5.94 -56.05
C VAL A 732 -62.23 -5.17 -56.00
N VAL A 733 -62.58 -4.57 -57.15
CA VAL A 733 -63.89 -4.00 -57.48
C VAL A 733 -65.01 -5.00 -57.15
N GLN A 734 -66.02 -4.59 -56.39
CA GLN A 734 -67.31 -5.28 -56.41
C GLN A 734 -68.34 -4.50 -57.26
N PRO A 735 -69.22 -5.21 -57.99
CA PRO A 735 -69.93 -4.68 -59.14
C PRO A 735 -71.15 -3.84 -58.72
N VAL A 736 -71.38 -2.74 -59.44
CA VAL A 736 -72.66 -2.04 -59.45
C VAL A 736 -73.60 -2.80 -60.38
N ARG A 737 -74.74 -3.29 -59.86
CA ARG A 737 -75.89 -3.67 -60.69
C ARG A 737 -76.53 -2.39 -61.23
N VAL A 738 -76.59 -2.25 -62.55
CA VAL A 738 -77.61 -1.47 -63.26
C VAL A 738 -78.53 -2.50 -63.95
N VAL A 739 -79.83 -2.22 -63.99
CA VAL A 739 -80.92 -3.08 -64.51
C VAL A 739 -80.55 -3.81 -65.79
#